data_AF-A0A9D6MZW1-F1
#
_entry.id   AF-A0A9D6MZW1-F1
#
_cell.length_a   1.000
_cell.length_b   1.000
_cell.length_c   1.000
_cell.angle_alpha   90.00
_cell.angle_beta   90.00
_cell.angle_gamma   90.00
#
_symmetry.space_group_name_H-M   'P 1'
#
loop_
_entity.id
_entity.type
_entity.pdbx_description
1 polymer ?
#
loop_
_entity_poly.entity_id
_entity_poly.type
_entity_poly.pdbx_seq_one_letter_code
_entity_poly.pdbx_strand_id
1 'polypeptide(L)'
;MNRRAHILRRLFLWLAVIGLPFAGEGAAPEDPLQQQSVRQEQLRSTTARIGGQLDQILTEFDLNGISGEDVKILRAIRSVLDRLTEQDMRKVLALLSEARQGKEGDGGRIAEAFSGQQGIVTQLRQLLAEYNRQQAVYDIAIRLKELASRQTDNMRLAVWLARQVDRKTVQQYQETQRLNLQLQETEESSLRAETSQVLDQLEKLVALSIDAPTAERPRKALQRSQEGGLVKGIDTATEELKSGRLLGAAGNEKRSRDLMREVARMLTQSLDKRDAIREAVRELDIAMEKQQRLTDVTRKIANKEDASKRESDQAEVVDLSDLIRRDVQDLVPSSAQHLQSATDRMQDARAALSGAESLARIREQAIAQQGEALTKMEQARRDLLDQLNKSETPKPLPQKSLAAIEVLQQKVQEMIQRQESLRKDAAQAPKDKLTSLAPKQGEIKDQAQETQQQAADVAPSASEALGDAAAQMERSQKTLAEERNQDPVHQAALDALARAAQALTKEKERLEQAEKELAELEALLKKLIAIIQEQQELFSETTRAALKTPTPDTSGAAAAQMRLGERTRALEGEARKSAPKAAEHLDLATAFMNQAREQLAQKAPLEAQPKESSALKELYAARKALEKRINDLKEQLGEDSEEENSGSMQEAADAIAAAQKDVNEALSQLQNGAANAMQTLKEKQQQIVNDLGQPMIAAPSTSIAKREGDAAVAKLTQAKLPAAIESMKAALGAMEQGIKANQPNAADGAPNMPTLRDQQQEVIGMAQTLASAMKNASSASMQKASDALQRAGKKLRPLSAGQKGRLPPAAQSEVEAAQEDADRGAAEAGEQQGGPAQASAQQASQHLAQAQAALALAQSGLSSDSQQQASNSQGQGKKPGQGRTKRSQQGQPGPQGDGREGNWKGQGGADGPTQTAAGSSRFTGLPARDRAAIQQSQGEAYPQEYAPLVEQYLRNLADQAESK
;
A
#
# COMPACT_ATOMS: atom_id res chain seq x y z
N MET A 1 14.68 -20.29 -16.28
CA MET A 1 14.72 -18.92 -16.85
C MET A 1 14.26 -18.84 -18.31
N ASN A 2 14.78 -19.62 -19.27
CA ASN A 2 14.48 -19.47 -20.71
C ASN A 2 13.01 -19.38 -21.13
N ARG A 3 12.05 -19.99 -20.40
CA ARG A 3 10.61 -19.82 -20.68
C ARG A 3 10.10 -18.38 -20.47
N ARG A 4 10.53 -17.68 -19.41
CA ARG A 4 10.14 -16.26 -19.18
C ARG A 4 10.62 -15.39 -20.35
N ALA A 5 11.91 -15.48 -20.68
CA ALA A 5 12.50 -14.77 -21.81
C ALA A 5 11.81 -15.08 -23.15
N HIS A 6 11.46 -16.35 -23.43
CA HIS A 6 10.75 -16.70 -24.66
C HIS A 6 9.30 -16.19 -24.73
N ILE A 7 8.57 -16.19 -23.62
CA ILE A 7 7.19 -15.68 -23.56
C ILE A 7 7.19 -14.16 -23.75
N LEU A 8 8.06 -13.45 -23.04
CA LEU A 8 8.19 -11.98 -23.12
C LEU A 8 8.72 -11.52 -24.49
N ARG A 9 9.69 -12.23 -25.07
CA ARG A 9 10.21 -11.94 -26.43
C ARG A 9 9.18 -12.24 -27.53
N ARG A 10 8.24 -13.17 -27.32
CA ARG A 10 7.07 -13.37 -28.20
C ARG A 10 6.04 -12.24 -28.06
N LEU A 11 5.80 -11.75 -26.85
CA LEU A 11 4.96 -10.57 -26.61
C LEU A 11 5.52 -9.33 -27.33
N PHE A 12 6.85 -9.14 -27.26
CA PHE A 12 7.55 -8.03 -27.90
C PHE A 12 7.46 -8.07 -29.44
N LEU A 13 7.60 -9.28 -30.03
CA LEU A 13 7.45 -9.48 -31.48
C LEU A 13 6.02 -9.17 -31.97
N TRP A 14 5.01 -9.28 -31.09
CA TRP A 14 3.61 -8.99 -31.39
C TRP A 14 3.25 -7.50 -31.19
N LEU A 15 3.78 -6.86 -30.14
CA LEU A 15 3.59 -5.43 -29.90
C LEU A 15 4.20 -4.57 -31.02
N ALA A 16 5.28 -5.01 -31.65
CA ALA A 16 5.89 -4.34 -32.81
C ALA A 16 4.98 -4.31 -34.06
N VAL A 17 4.04 -5.26 -34.21
CA VAL A 17 3.11 -5.32 -35.36
C VAL A 17 2.06 -4.21 -35.31
N ILE A 18 1.83 -3.59 -34.15
CA ILE A 18 0.84 -2.52 -33.94
C ILE A 18 1.22 -1.21 -34.70
N GLY A 19 2.46 -1.09 -35.20
CA GLY A 19 2.97 0.09 -35.90
C GLY A 19 2.93 0.07 -37.44
N LEU A 20 2.50 -1.03 -38.09
CA LEU A 20 2.55 -1.14 -39.55
C LEU A 20 1.26 -0.65 -40.24
N PRO A 21 1.33 0.34 -41.15
CA PRO A 21 0.26 0.54 -42.12
C PRO A 21 0.35 -0.56 -43.19
N PHE A 22 -0.62 -1.47 -43.22
CA PHE A 22 -0.80 -2.34 -44.38
C PHE A 22 -1.29 -1.48 -45.56
N ALA A 23 -0.39 -1.18 -46.49
CA ALA A 23 -0.72 -0.60 -47.79
C ALA A 23 -1.41 -1.67 -48.65
N GLY A 24 -2.70 -1.88 -48.41
CA GLY A 24 -3.58 -2.64 -49.29
C GLY A 24 -4.00 -1.77 -50.47
N GLU A 25 -3.41 -2.00 -51.63
CA GLU A 25 -3.66 -1.23 -52.84
C GLU A 25 -4.98 -1.66 -53.52
N GLY A 26 -5.96 -0.75 -53.61
CA GLY A 26 -7.10 -0.84 -54.52
C GLY A 26 -8.52 -0.98 -53.92
N ALA A 27 -9.21 0.16 -53.72
CA ALA A 27 -10.65 0.34 -53.94
C ALA A 27 -11.05 1.84 -53.83
N ALA A 28 -12.20 2.21 -54.38
CA ALA A 28 -12.70 3.59 -54.50
C ALA A 28 -13.21 4.19 -53.14
N PRO A 29 -13.61 5.48 -53.04
CA PRO A 29 -13.66 6.18 -51.77
C PRO A 29 -14.83 5.76 -50.88
N GLU A 30 -14.56 4.89 -49.92
CA GLU A 30 -15.43 4.70 -48.77
C GLU A 30 -15.30 5.86 -47.78
N ASP A 31 -16.43 6.23 -47.16
CA ASP A 31 -16.55 7.23 -46.10
C ASP A 31 -15.37 7.16 -45.10
N PRO A 32 -14.53 8.21 -44.96
CA PRO A 32 -13.33 8.15 -44.13
C PRO A 32 -13.66 7.88 -42.65
N LEU A 33 -14.85 8.28 -42.18
CA LEU A 33 -15.33 7.97 -40.83
C LEU A 33 -15.63 6.47 -40.66
N GLN A 34 -16.07 5.78 -41.72
CA GLN A 34 -16.31 4.33 -41.70
C GLN A 34 -15.00 3.53 -41.69
N GLN A 35 -13.99 3.94 -42.48
CA GLN A 35 -12.66 3.34 -42.34
C GLN A 35 -12.09 3.59 -40.94
N GLN A 36 -12.31 4.77 -40.36
CA GLN A 36 -11.83 5.10 -39.03
C GLN A 36 -12.55 4.30 -37.93
N SER A 37 -13.87 4.08 -38.03
CA SER A 37 -14.60 3.22 -37.08
C SER A 37 -14.15 1.76 -37.16
N VAL A 38 -13.96 1.21 -38.37
CA VAL A 38 -13.45 -0.15 -38.56
C VAL A 38 -12.05 -0.32 -37.96
N ARG A 39 -11.15 0.67 -38.14
CA ARG A 39 -9.82 0.66 -37.51
C ARG A 39 -9.90 0.71 -35.97
N GLN A 40 -10.78 1.52 -35.39
CA GLN A 40 -10.96 1.57 -33.93
C GLN A 40 -11.54 0.25 -33.38
N GLU A 41 -12.42 -0.43 -34.12
CA GLU A 41 -12.95 -1.74 -33.73
C GLU A 41 -11.90 -2.88 -33.85
N GLN A 42 -11.02 -2.82 -34.85
CA GLN A 42 -9.84 -3.69 -34.95
C GLN A 42 -8.84 -3.44 -33.81
N LEU A 43 -8.59 -2.19 -33.44
CA LEU A 43 -7.77 -1.84 -32.27
C LEU A 43 -8.40 -2.36 -30.97
N ARG A 44 -9.73 -2.25 -30.82
CA ARG A 44 -10.47 -2.78 -29.66
C ARG A 44 -10.30 -4.29 -29.51
N SER A 45 -10.52 -5.04 -30.58
CA SER A 45 -10.40 -6.51 -30.56
C SER A 45 -8.96 -6.98 -30.32
N THR A 46 -7.97 -6.28 -30.89
CA THR A 46 -6.54 -6.57 -30.67
C THR A 46 -6.13 -6.28 -29.23
N THR A 47 -6.55 -5.13 -28.69
CA THR A 47 -6.25 -4.73 -27.30
C THR A 47 -6.91 -5.68 -26.30
N ALA A 48 -8.16 -6.09 -26.53
CA ALA A 48 -8.85 -7.07 -25.69
C ALA A 48 -8.17 -8.45 -25.71
N ARG A 49 -7.66 -8.89 -26.88
CA ARG A 49 -6.88 -10.13 -27.00
C ARG A 49 -5.56 -10.06 -26.22
N ILE A 50 -4.85 -8.94 -26.30
CA ILE A 50 -3.60 -8.70 -25.54
C ILE A 50 -3.90 -8.64 -24.03
N GLY A 51 -5.01 -8.00 -23.63
CA GLY A 51 -5.49 -8.01 -22.25
C GLY A 51 -5.69 -9.42 -21.72
N GLY A 52 -6.44 -10.27 -22.42
CA GLY A 52 -6.64 -11.67 -22.03
C GLY A 52 -5.35 -12.51 -21.99
N GLN A 53 -4.37 -12.23 -22.85
CA GLN A 53 -3.06 -12.88 -22.78
C GLN A 53 -2.23 -12.41 -21.58
N LEU A 54 -2.29 -11.12 -21.24
CA LEU A 54 -1.69 -10.59 -20.02
C LEU A 54 -2.37 -11.15 -18.76
N ASP A 55 -3.70 -11.30 -18.76
CA ASP A 55 -4.44 -11.93 -17.65
C ASP A 55 -4.02 -13.38 -17.44
N GLN A 56 -3.80 -14.15 -18.52
CA GLN A 56 -3.25 -15.51 -18.44
C GLN A 56 -1.83 -15.53 -17.83
N ILE A 57 -0.94 -14.64 -18.28
CA ILE A 57 0.43 -14.54 -17.76
C ILE A 57 0.46 -14.10 -16.30
N LEU A 58 -0.39 -13.12 -15.92
CA LEU A 58 -0.53 -12.64 -14.55
C LEU A 58 -1.11 -13.74 -13.64
N THR A 59 -2.11 -14.48 -14.11
CA THR A 59 -2.67 -15.63 -13.40
C THR A 59 -1.63 -16.74 -13.23
N GLU A 60 -0.83 -17.05 -14.25
CA GLU A 60 0.29 -17.99 -14.13
C GLU A 60 1.35 -17.49 -13.13
N PHE A 61 1.62 -16.18 -13.05
CA PHE A 61 2.54 -15.65 -12.06
C PHE A 61 1.97 -15.75 -10.64
N ASP A 62 0.72 -15.36 -10.43
CA ASP A 62 0.06 -15.44 -9.12
C ASP A 62 -0.07 -16.89 -8.63
N LEU A 63 -0.46 -17.84 -9.49
CA LEU A 63 -0.51 -19.28 -9.18
C LEU A 63 0.85 -19.89 -8.82
N ASN A 64 1.96 -19.28 -9.26
CA ASN A 64 3.32 -19.74 -8.95
C ASN A 64 3.99 -18.89 -7.83
N GLY A 65 3.25 -18.02 -7.14
CA GLY A 65 3.80 -17.11 -6.12
C GLY A 65 4.81 -16.09 -6.67
N ILE A 66 4.84 -15.90 -8.00
CA ILE A 66 5.77 -15.00 -8.68
C ILE A 66 5.23 -13.57 -8.55
N SER A 67 5.83 -12.81 -7.66
CA SER A 67 5.64 -11.35 -7.56
C SER A 67 6.97 -10.63 -7.83
N GLY A 68 6.87 -9.33 -8.11
CA GLY A 68 8.01 -8.49 -8.46
C GLY A 68 7.59 -7.24 -9.22
N GLU A 69 8.57 -6.40 -9.55
CA GLU A 69 8.37 -5.14 -10.27
C GLU A 69 7.86 -5.35 -11.71
N ASP A 70 8.37 -6.38 -12.40
CA ASP A 70 7.84 -6.84 -13.69
C ASP A 70 6.33 -7.10 -13.64
N VAL A 71 5.85 -7.79 -12.59
CA VAL A 71 4.44 -8.14 -12.42
C VAL A 71 3.61 -6.90 -12.09
N LYS A 72 4.15 -5.97 -11.31
CA LYS A 72 3.53 -4.65 -11.04
C LYS A 72 3.40 -3.83 -12.34
N ILE A 73 4.42 -3.82 -13.20
CA ILE A 73 4.37 -3.16 -14.52
C ILE A 73 3.40 -3.86 -15.47
N LEU A 74 3.39 -5.19 -15.54
CA LEU A 74 2.43 -5.93 -16.38
C LEU A 74 0.98 -5.69 -15.94
N ARG A 75 0.70 -5.58 -14.63
CA ARG A 75 -0.61 -5.14 -14.11
C ARG A 75 -0.93 -3.69 -14.44
N ALA A 76 0.06 -2.78 -14.37
CA ALA A 76 -0.13 -1.39 -14.77
C ALA A 76 -0.47 -1.25 -16.27
N ILE A 77 0.29 -1.95 -17.14
CA ILE A 77 0.00 -2.07 -18.56
C ILE A 77 -1.40 -2.65 -18.78
N ARG A 78 -1.74 -3.75 -18.10
CA ARG A 78 -3.08 -4.38 -18.18
C ARG A 78 -4.21 -3.40 -17.82
N SER A 79 -4.05 -2.63 -16.76
CA SER A 79 -5.04 -1.64 -16.31
C SER A 79 -5.19 -0.46 -17.29
N VAL A 80 -4.10 0.00 -17.90
CA VAL A 80 -4.15 1.03 -18.95
C VAL A 80 -4.83 0.50 -20.22
N LEU A 81 -4.60 -0.78 -20.57
CA LEU A 81 -5.27 -1.44 -21.69
C LEU A 81 -6.78 -1.64 -21.43
N ASP A 82 -7.22 -1.92 -20.19
CA ASP A 82 -8.66 -1.97 -19.85
C ASP A 82 -9.34 -0.61 -19.96
N ARG A 83 -8.70 0.47 -19.49
CA ARG A 83 -9.26 1.84 -19.64
C ARG A 83 -9.45 2.19 -21.11
N LEU A 84 -8.46 1.85 -21.94
CA LEU A 84 -8.50 2.05 -23.40
C LEU A 84 -9.66 1.28 -24.06
N THR A 85 -9.90 0.01 -23.70
CA THR A 85 -10.95 -0.83 -24.31
C THR A 85 -12.36 -0.53 -23.80
N GLU A 86 -12.51 -0.17 -22.53
CA GLU A 86 -13.81 -0.01 -21.87
C GLU A 86 -14.37 1.40 -21.96
N GLN A 87 -13.61 2.43 -21.57
CA GLN A 87 -14.16 3.78 -21.44
C GLN A 87 -13.89 4.62 -22.69
N ASP A 88 -12.64 4.67 -23.15
CA ASP A 88 -12.26 5.68 -24.13
C ASP A 88 -12.54 5.24 -25.57
N MET A 89 -12.35 3.96 -25.93
CA MET A 89 -12.85 3.46 -27.23
C MET A 89 -14.38 3.46 -27.33
N ARG A 90 -15.14 3.28 -26.24
CA ARG A 90 -16.61 3.43 -26.28
C ARG A 90 -17.01 4.87 -26.56
N LYS A 91 -16.35 5.86 -25.95
CA LYS A 91 -16.56 7.30 -26.24
C LYS A 91 -16.17 7.63 -27.69
N VAL A 92 -15.03 7.16 -28.18
CA VAL A 92 -14.59 7.40 -29.57
C VAL A 92 -15.58 6.80 -30.57
N LEU A 93 -16.05 5.57 -30.36
CA LEU A 93 -17.05 4.95 -31.24
C LEU A 93 -18.42 5.63 -31.15
N ALA A 94 -18.83 6.09 -29.96
CA ALA A 94 -20.05 6.89 -29.80
C ALA A 94 -19.94 8.24 -30.53
N LEU A 95 -18.85 8.98 -30.34
CA LEU A 95 -18.60 10.27 -31.01
C LEU A 95 -18.46 10.12 -32.53
N LEU A 96 -17.82 9.05 -33.03
CA LEU A 96 -17.79 8.75 -34.47
C LEU A 96 -19.18 8.40 -35.02
N SER A 97 -20.04 7.76 -34.22
CA SER A 97 -21.44 7.47 -34.59
C SER A 97 -22.33 8.71 -34.56
N GLU A 98 -22.16 9.58 -33.57
CA GLU A 98 -22.87 10.86 -33.41
C GLU A 98 -22.45 11.86 -34.50
N ALA A 99 -21.15 11.96 -34.80
CA ALA A 99 -20.62 12.75 -35.91
C ALA A 99 -21.12 12.27 -37.28
N ARG A 100 -21.52 10.98 -37.40
CA ARG A 100 -22.16 10.41 -38.58
C ARG A 100 -23.66 10.72 -38.68
N GLN A 101 -24.28 11.17 -37.59
CA GLN A 101 -25.71 11.49 -37.48
C GLN A 101 -26.00 13.01 -37.47
N GLY A 102 -25.01 13.85 -37.12
CA GLY A 102 -25.13 15.31 -37.05
C GLY A 102 -24.63 16.06 -38.29
N LYS A 103 -25.17 17.27 -38.54
CA LYS A 103 -24.62 18.23 -39.51
C LYS A 103 -23.53 19.09 -38.87
N GLU A 104 -22.54 19.45 -39.68
CA GLU A 104 -21.39 20.34 -39.46
C GLU A 104 -21.37 21.14 -38.14
N GLY A 105 -20.42 20.79 -37.25
CA GLY A 105 -20.13 21.55 -36.03
C GLY A 105 -19.24 20.85 -34.98
N ASP A 106 -19.08 19.52 -35.04
CA ASP A 106 -18.58 18.73 -33.89
C ASP A 106 -17.07 18.43 -33.86
N GLY A 107 -16.27 19.15 -34.66
CA GLY A 107 -14.82 18.91 -34.78
C GLY A 107 -14.04 19.03 -33.45
N GLY A 108 -14.55 19.84 -32.50
CA GLY A 108 -13.95 20.01 -31.17
C GLY A 108 -14.02 18.74 -30.31
N ARG A 109 -15.15 18.03 -30.30
CA ARG A 109 -15.32 16.80 -29.50
C ARG A 109 -14.54 15.62 -30.08
N ILE A 110 -14.44 15.56 -31.41
CA ILE A 110 -13.59 14.58 -32.10
C ILE A 110 -12.12 14.81 -31.72
N ALA A 111 -11.65 16.06 -31.74
CA ALA A 111 -10.29 16.42 -31.33
C ALA A 111 -10.01 16.11 -29.84
N GLU A 112 -10.97 16.39 -28.95
CA GLU A 112 -10.87 16.06 -27.52
C GLU A 112 -10.70 14.54 -27.30
N ALA A 113 -11.48 13.71 -27.99
CA ALA A 113 -11.36 12.25 -27.93
C ALA A 113 -10.01 11.73 -28.48
N PHE A 114 -9.49 12.32 -29.57
CA PHE A 114 -8.15 11.99 -30.06
C PHE A 114 -7.03 12.45 -29.13
N SER A 115 -7.19 13.57 -28.42
CA SER A 115 -6.22 14.02 -27.40
C SER A 115 -6.14 13.05 -26.22
N GLY A 116 -7.28 12.50 -25.78
CA GLY A 116 -7.33 11.43 -24.78
C GLY A 116 -6.62 10.16 -25.26
N GLN A 117 -6.87 9.74 -26.51
CA GLN A 117 -6.21 8.57 -27.11
C GLN A 117 -4.68 8.76 -27.20
N GLN A 118 -4.20 9.94 -27.59
CA GLN A 118 -2.76 10.27 -27.61
C GLN A 118 -2.14 10.27 -26.20
N GLY A 119 -2.85 10.77 -25.19
CA GLY A 119 -2.42 10.71 -23.80
C GLY A 119 -2.18 9.26 -23.33
N ILE A 120 -3.11 8.36 -23.63
CA ILE A 120 -3.02 6.94 -23.23
C ILE A 120 -1.92 6.20 -24.02
N VAL A 121 -1.77 6.47 -25.32
CA VAL A 121 -0.65 5.92 -26.12
C VAL A 121 0.70 6.39 -25.57
N THR A 122 0.78 7.64 -25.08
CA THR A 122 1.98 8.17 -24.43
C THR A 122 2.26 7.46 -23.10
N GLN A 123 1.25 7.20 -22.28
CA GLN A 123 1.38 6.40 -21.04
C GLN A 123 1.82 4.96 -21.32
N LEU A 124 1.26 4.31 -22.35
CA LEU A 124 1.70 2.95 -22.76
C LEU A 124 3.14 2.94 -23.27
N ARG A 125 3.56 3.94 -24.04
CA ARG A 125 4.97 4.11 -24.47
C ARG A 125 5.90 4.33 -23.28
N GLN A 126 5.49 5.10 -22.27
CA GLN A 126 6.24 5.29 -21.02
C GLN A 126 6.38 3.97 -20.25
N LEU A 127 5.31 3.20 -20.09
CA LEU A 127 5.35 1.88 -19.42
C LEU A 127 6.19 0.84 -20.18
N LEU A 128 6.17 0.86 -21.52
CA LEU A 128 7.03 0.01 -22.34
C LEU A 128 8.52 0.42 -22.25
N ALA A 129 8.81 1.72 -22.23
CA ALA A 129 10.15 2.22 -21.98
C ALA A 129 10.65 1.85 -20.57
N GLU A 130 9.77 1.87 -19.57
CA GLU A 130 10.04 1.44 -18.20
C GLU A 130 10.39 -0.05 -18.13
N TYR A 131 9.58 -0.89 -18.76
CA TYR A 131 9.83 -2.33 -18.86
C TYR A 131 11.17 -2.65 -19.53
N ASN A 132 11.44 -2.03 -20.69
CA ASN A 132 12.70 -2.22 -21.42
C ASN A 132 13.92 -1.78 -20.59
N ARG A 133 13.77 -0.71 -19.78
CA ARG A 133 14.82 -0.25 -18.87
C ARG A 133 15.10 -1.29 -17.78
N GLN A 134 14.07 -1.86 -17.16
CA GLN A 134 14.25 -2.91 -16.14
C GLN A 134 14.92 -4.17 -16.72
N GLN A 135 14.55 -4.58 -17.93
CA GLN A 135 15.21 -5.70 -18.59
C GLN A 135 16.70 -5.41 -18.83
N ALA A 136 17.05 -4.22 -19.34
CA ALA A 136 18.45 -3.84 -19.58
C ALA A 136 19.27 -3.78 -18.27
N VAL A 137 18.67 -3.31 -17.17
CA VAL A 137 19.27 -3.34 -15.83
C VAL A 137 19.56 -4.76 -15.36
N TYR A 138 18.63 -5.69 -15.60
CA TYR A 138 18.80 -7.11 -15.27
C TYR A 138 19.88 -7.80 -16.12
N ASP A 139 19.93 -7.52 -17.42
CA ASP A 139 20.93 -8.06 -18.34
C ASP A 139 22.35 -7.57 -17.98
N ILE A 140 22.50 -6.30 -17.56
CA ILE A 140 23.76 -5.74 -17.02
C ILE A 140 24.18 -6.48 -15.73
N ALA A 141 23.23 -6.75 -14.82
CA ALA A 141 23.51 -7.46 -13.58
C ALA A 141 23.96 -8.91 -13.81
N ILE A 142 23.38 -9.62 -14.79
CA ILE A 142 23.85 -10.95 -15.19
C ILE A 142 25.29 -10.90 -15.69
N ARG A 143 25.61 -9.98 -16.60
CA ARG A 143 26.97 -9.81 -17.14
C ARG A 143 27.99 -9.53 -16.03
N LEU A 144 27.67 -8.67 -15.06
CA LEU A 144 28.53 -8.41 -13.91
C LEU A 144 28.71 -9.65 -13.01
N LYS A 145 27.68 -10.49 -12.84
CA LYS A 145 27.80 -11.78 -12.12
C LYS A 145 28.70 -12.77 -12.87
N GLU A 146 28.61 -12.82 -14.20
CA GLU A 146 29.47 -13.67 -15.05
C GLU A 146 30.94 -13.21 -15.02
N LEU A 147 31.19 -11.91 -15.16
CA LEU A 147 32.53 -11.32 -15.05
C LEU A 147 33.14 -11.55 -13.66
N ALA A 148 32.35 -11.40 -12.60
CA ALA A 148 32.79 -11.75 -11.24
C ALA A 148 33.10 -13.24 -11.06
N SER A 149 32.45 -14.13 -11.81
CA SER A 149 32.79 -15.56 -11.80
C SER A 149 34.18 -15.76 -12.38
N ARG A 150 34.43 -15.24 -13.58
CA ARG A 150 35.74 -15.32 -14.26
C ARG A 150 36.88 -14.68 -13.45
N GLN A 151 36.63 -13.51 -12.87
CA GLN A 151 37.54 -12.83 -11.93
C GLN A 151 37.89 -13.70 -10.70
N THR A 152 36.96 -14.57 -10.26
CA THR A 152 37.23 -15.53 -9.16
C THR A 152 38.25 -16.58 -9.57
N ASP A 153 38.15 -17.08 -10.80
CA ASP A 153 39.05 -18.12 -11.30
C ASP A 153 40.43 -17.54 -11.67
N ASN A 154 40.49 -16.31 -12.17
CA ASN A 154 41.74 -15.57 -12.37
C ASN A 154 42.48 -15.36 -11.02
N MET A 155 41.77 -14.86 -10.00
CA MET A 155 42.29 -14.69 -8.64
C MET A 155 42.82 -16.00 -8.02
N ARG A 156 42.13 -17.13 -8.26
CA ARG A 156 42.59 -18.45 -7.82
C ARG A 156 43.93 -18.83 -8.47
N LEU A 157 44.12 -18.50 -9.74
CA LEU A 157 45.37 -18.73 -10.46
C LEU A 157 46.52 -17.90 -9.87
N ALA A 158 46.31 -16.61 -9.55
CA ALA A 158 47.33 -15.80 -8.86
C ALA A 158 47.72 -16.38 -7.51
N VAL A 159 46.76 -16.76 -6.66
CA VAL A 159 47.04 -17.30 -5.32
C VAL A 159 47.78 -18.64 -5.41
N TRP A 160 47.38 -19.51 -6.35
CA TRP A 160 48.09 -20.77 -6.61
C TRP A 160 49.52 -20.53 -7.11
N LEU A 161 49.70 -19.62 -8.07
CA LEU A 161 51.01 -19.30 -8.62
C LEU A 161 51.91 -18.63 -7.57
N ALA A 162 51.36 -17.76 -6.71
CA ALA A 162 52.07 -17.16 -5.58
C ALA A 162 52.61 -18.20 -4.60
N ARG A 163 51.82 -19.25 -4.30
CA ARG A 163 52.24 -20.39 -3.48
C ARG A 163 53.32 -21.24 -4.17
N GLN A 164 53.31 -21.33 -5.50
CA GLN A 164 54.30 -22.09 -6.29
C GLN A 164 55.66 -21.39 -6.43
N VAL A 165 55.67 -20.05 -6.55
CA VAL A 165 56.90 -19.29 -6.85
C VAL A 165 57.66 -18.85 -5.59
N ASP A 166 57.03 -18.88 -4.41
CA ASP A 166 57.65 -18.57 -3.10
C ASP A 166 58.62 -17.36 -3.14
N ARG A 167 58.06 -16.19 -3.46
CA ARG A 167 58.77 -14.89 -3.54
C ARG A 167 59.90 -14.79 -4.58
N LYS A 168 60.06 -15.76 -5.50
CA LYS A 168 60.94 -15.62 -6.67
C LYS A 168 60.52 -14.43 -7.53
N THR A 169 61.47 -13.89 -8.28
CA THR A 169 61.21 -12.90 -9.34
C THR A 169 60.74 -13.58 -10.63
N VAL A 170 60.03 -12.86 -11.50
CA VAL A 170 59.52 -13.39 -12.79
C VAL A 170 60.64 -13.98 -13.68
N GLN A 171 61.86 -13.44 -13.55
CA GLN A 171 63.07 -13.93 -14.22
C GLN A 171 63.47 -15.34 -13.76
N GLN A 172 63.14 -15.72 -12.52
CA GLN A 172 63.41 -17.03 -11.92
C GLN A 172 62.23 -18.02 -12.06
N TYR A 173 61.14 -17.61 -12.72
CA TYR A 173 60.00 -18.50 -12.96
C TYR A 173 60.33 -19.54 -14.03
N GLN A 174 59.83 -20.76 -13.83
CA GLN A 174 59.84 -21.81 -14.85
C GLN A 174 58.93 -21.43 -16.02
N GLU A 175 59.13 -22.07 -17.18
CA GLU A 175 58.33 -21.78 -18.40
C GLU A 175 56.83 -21.97 -18.18
N THR A 176 56.42 -23.04 -17.50
CA THR A 176 55.03 -23.30 -17.08
C THR A 176 54.47 -22.20 -16.16
N GLN A 177 55.30 -21.64 -15.27
CA GLN A 177 54.92 -20.57 -14.36
C GLN A 177 54.75 -19.23 -15.10
N ARG A 178 55.59 -18.96 -16.11
CA ARG A 178 55.45 -17.79 -16.99
C ARG A 178 54.22 -17.90 -17.90
N LEU A 179 53.94 -19.08 -18.45
CA LEU A 179 52.74 -19.33 -19.26
C LEU A 179 51.45 -19.11 -18.44
N ASN A 180 51.40 -19.60 -17.20
CA ASN A 180 50.26 -19.35 -16.30
C ASN A 180 50.11 -17.85 -15.96
N LEU A 181 51.22 -17.12 -15.75
CA LEU A 181 51.17 -15.67 -15.55
C LEU A 181 50.64 -14.93 -16.79
N GLN A 182 51.13 -15.28 -17.98
CA GLN A 182 50.70 -14.67 -19.25
C GLN A 182 49.22 -14.95 -19.54
N LEU A 183 48.73 -16.15 -19.23
CA LEU A 183 47.31 -16.49 -19.30
C LEU A 183 46.48 -15.59 -18.36
N GLN A 184 46.96 -15.41 -17.12
CA GLN A 184 46.30 -14.58 -16.12
C GLN A 184 46.24 -13.09 -16.52
N GLU A 185 47.34 -12.54 -17.05
CA GLU A 185 47.40 -11.17 -17.58
C GLU A 185 46.45 -10.97 -18.77
N THR A 186 46.30 -11.98 -19.62
CA THR A 186 45.41 -11.94 -20.79
C THR A 186 43.94 -11.92 -20.37
N GLU A 187 43.56 -12.79 -19.42
CA GLU A 187 42.20 -12.84 -18.89
C GLU A 187 41.85 -11.57 -18.10
N GLU A 188 42.77 -11.05 -17.27
CA GLU A 188 42.54 -9.79 -16.53
C GLU A 188 42.32 -8.62 -17.51
N SER A 189 43.08 -8.57 -18.61
CA SER A 189 42.88 -7.55 -19.65
C SER A 189 41.54 -7.71 -20.40
N SER A 190 41.01 -8.92 -20.53
CA SER A 190 39.66 -9.16 -21.10
C SER A 190 38.58 -8.68 -20.13
N LEU A 191 38.70 -9.09 -18.85
CA LEU A 191 37.79 -8.67 -17.77
C LEU A 191 37.75 -7.15 -17.63
N ARG A 192 38.89 -6.48 -17.79
CA ARG A 192 39.00 -5.01 -17.81
C ARG A 192 38.17 -4.38 -18.94
N ALA A 193 38.32 -4.89 -20.15
CA ALA A 193 37.62 -4.37 -21.33
C ALA A 193 36.10 -4.62 -21.25
N GLU A 194 35.70 -5.84 -20.91
CA GLU A 194 34.29 -6.23 -20.79
C GLU A 194 33.59 -5.52 -19.63
N THR A 195 34.26 -5.39 -18.47
CA THR A 195 33.74 -4.61 -17.33
C THR A 195 33.51 -3.15 -17.71
N SER A 196 34.47 -2.53 -18.40
CA SER A 196 34.33 -1.15 -18.88
C SER A 196 33.13 -1.00 -19.81
N GLN A 197 32.97 -1.91 -20.79
CA GLN A 197 31.84 -1.90 -21.71
C GLN A 197 30.48 -2.06 -21.00
N VAL A 198 30.40 -2.87 -19.95
CA VAL A 198 29.17 -3.06 -19.16
C VAL A 198 28.86 -1.83 -18.29
N LEU A 199 29.88 -1.14 -17.77
CA LEU A 199 29.70 0.14 -17.07
C LEU A 199 29.28 1.26 -18.03
N ASP A 200 29.84 1.34 -19.24
CA ASP A 200 29.41 2.29 -20.28
C ASP A 200 27.93 2.09 -20.67
N GLN A 201 27.46 0.83 -20.68
CA GLN A 201 26.04 0.50 -20.90
C GLN A 201 25.16 0.98 -19.75
N LEU A 202 25.62 0.81 -18.50
CA LEU A 202 24.94 1.29 -17.31
C LEU A 202 24.89 2.83 -17.26
N GLU A 203 25.98 3.51 -17.60
CA GLU A 203 26.04 4.98 -17.68
C GLU A 203 25.09 5.54 -18.75
N LYS A 204 25.06 4.94 -19.95
CA LYS A 204 24.08 5.30 -20.99
C LYS A 204 22.64 5.11 -20.53
N LEU A 205 22.35 4.02 -19.80
CA LEU A 205 21.03 3.76 -19.25
C LEU A 205 20.64 4.81 -18.19
N VAL A 206 21.58 5.21 -17.33
CA VAL A 206 21.40 6.29 -16.34
C VAL A 206 21.17 7.65 -17.02
N ALA A 207 21.95 7.99 -18.04
CA ALA A 207 21.83 9.25 -18.77
C ALA A 207 20.50 9.37 -19.54
N LEU A 208 19.95 8.24 -20.04
CA LEU A 208 18.66 8.19 -20.74
C LEU A 208 17.44 8.10 -19.80
N SER A 209 17.62 8.19 -18.48
CA SER A 209 16.55 7.95 -17.49
C SER A 209 16.43 9.02 -16.41
N ILE A 210 16.83 10.27 -16.71
CA ILE A 210 17.01 11.33 -15.70
C ILE A 210 15.77 11.57 -14.82
N ASP A 211 14.56 11.49 -15.38
CA ASP A 211 13.30 11.76 -14.66
C ASP A 211 12.49 10.50 -14.29
N ALA A 212 13.06 9.29 -14.47
CA ALA A 212 12.33 8.03 -14.25
C ALA A 212 12.40 7.57 -12.77
N PRO A 213 11.29 7.18 -12.11
CA PRO A 213 11.28 6.73 -10.71
C PRO A 213 12.19 5.53 -10.40
N THR A 214 12.53 4.73 -11.42
CA THR A 214 13.34 3.51 -11.32
C THR A 214 14.84 3.76 -11.52
N ALA A 215 15.25 4.94 -12.01
CA ALA A 215 16.62 5.27 -12.37
C ALA A 215 17.58 5.34 -11.18
N GLU A 216 17.05 5.48 -9.96
CA GLU A 216 17.83 5.56 -8.73
C GLU A 216 18.71 4.33 -8.46
N ARG A 217 18.24 3.11 -8.79
CA ARG A 217 19.07 1.89 -8.61
C ARG A 217 20.25 1.86 -9.60
N PRO A 218 20.06 2.02 -10.91
CA PRO A 218 21.16 2.19 -11.87
C PRO A 218 22.16 3.27 -11.49
N ARG A 219 21.69 4.43 -11.03
CA ARG A 219 22.54 5.53 -10.55
C ARG A 219 23.42 5.12 -9.38
N LYS A 220 22.82 4.56 -8.32
CA LYS A 220 23.55 4.15 -7.11
C LYS A 220 24.53 3.01 -7.41
N ALA A 221 24.15 2.06 -8.25
CA ALA A 221 25.03 0.99 -8.72
C ALA A 221 26.24 1.55 -9.51
N LEU A 222 26.01 2.50 -10.42
CA LEU A 222 27.08 3.17 -11.19
C LEU A 222 28.01 3.99 -10.28
N GLN A 223 27.43 4.84 -9.42
CA GLN A 223 28.17 5.64 -8.45
C GLN A 223 29.04 4.75 -7.56
N ARG A 224 28.48 3.66 -7.03
CA ARG A 224 29.20 2.71 -6.18
C ARG A 224 30.32 1.98 -6.92
N SER A 225 30.16 1.70 -8.21
CA SER A 225 31.23 1.18 -9.07
C SER A 225 32.40 2.16 -9.22
N GLN A 226 32.07 3.45 -9.41
CA GLN A 226 33.05 4.54 -9.55
C GLN A 226 33.77 4.83 -8.22
N GLU A 227 33.04 4.99 -7.12
CA GLU A 227 33.58 5.23 -5.76
C GLU A 227 34.39 4.06 -5.23
N GLY A 228 33.94 2.81 -5.49
CA GLY A 228 34.71 1.60 -5.20
C GLY A 228 35.96 1.46 -6.07
N GLY A 229 36.04 2.21 -7.17
CA GLY A 229 37.17 2.20 -8.09
C GLY A 229 37.29 0.90 -8.88
N LEU A 230 36.18 0.28 -9.31
CA LEU A 230 36.16 -1.04 -9.93
C LEU A 230 37.18 -1.19 -11.08
N VAL A 231 37.11 -0.34 -12.10
CA VAL A 231 38.05 -0.38 -13.25
C VAL A 231 39.50 -0.16 -12.80
N LYS A 232 39.73 0.76 -11.84
CA LYS A 232 41.04 1.03 -11.28
C LYS A 232 41.61 -0.17 -10.50
N GLY A 233 40.76 -0.96 -9.85
CA GLY A 233 41.14 -2.22 -9.20
C GLY A 233 41.70 -3.23 -10.19
N ILE A 234 41.00 -3.43 -11.31
CA ILE A 234 41.41 -4.34 -12.41
C ILE A 234 42.68 -3.83 -13.10
N ASP A 235 42.79 -2.52 -13.35
CA ASP A 235 44.01 -1.90 -13.89
C ASP A 235 45.20 -2.11 -12.94
N THR A 236 45.01 -1.94 -11.63
CA THR A 236 46.05 -2.18 -10.61
C THR A 236 46.44 -3.67 -10.55
N ALA A 237 45.46 -4.59 -10.60
CA ALA A 237 45.73 -6.03 -10.67
C ALA A 237 46.58 -6.39 -11.90
N THR A 238 46.23 -5.83 -13.07
CA THR A 238 46.97 -6.01 -14.33
C THR A 238 48.43 -5.55 -14.22
N GLU A 239 48.69 -4.39 -13.60
CA GLU A 239 50.07 -3.92 -13.34
C GLU A 239 50.84 -4.79 -12.33
N GLU A 240 50.14 -5.32 -11.33
CA GLU A 240 50.72 -6.20 -10.31
C GLU A 240 51.05 -7.59 -10.86
N LEU A 241 50.25 -8.14 -11.77
CA LEU A 241 50.58 -9.36 -12.51
C LEU A 241 51.85 -9.17 -13.36
N LYS A 242 51.89 -8.12 -14.19
CA LYS A 242 53.06 -7.78 -15.03
C LYS A 242 54.36 -7.56 -14.25
N SER A 243 54.26 -7.10 -13.00
CA SER A 243 55.40 -6.91 -12.10
C SER A 243 55.70 -8.13 -11.21
N GLY A 244 54.95 -9.23 -11.34
CA GLY A 244 55.09 -10.45 -10.54
C GLY A 244 54.60 -10.33 -9.09
N ARG A 245 53.88 -9.26 -8.73
CA ARG A 245 53.30 -9.02 -7.39
C ARG A 245 51.99 -9.79 -7.20
N LEU A 246 52.03 -11.11 -7.38
CA LEU A 246 50.86 -12.00 -7.45
C LEU A 246 49.89 -11.90 -6.26
N LEU A 247 50.40 -11.69 -5.04
CA LEU A 247 49.54 -11.50 -3.85
C LEU A 247 48.85 -10.13 -3.80
N GLY A 248 49.47 -9.09 -4.36
CA GLY A 248 48.85 -7.79 -4.55
C GLY A 248 47.72 -7.90 -5.58
N ALA A 249 48.04 -8.51 -6.73
CA ALA A 249 47.08 -8.78 -7.80
C ALA A 249 45.85 -9.52 -7.26
N ALA A 250 46.03 -10.67 -6.59
CA ALA A 250 44.93 -11.40 -5.96
C ALA A 250 44.08 -10.54 -5.00
N GLY A 251 44.69 -9.60 -4.28
CA GLY A 251 44.00 -8.67 -3.40
C GLY A 251 43.21 -7.57 -4.13
N ASN A 252 43.62 -7.19 -5.34
CA ASN A 252 42.90 -6.25 -6.22
C ASN A 252 41.83 -6.98 -7.07
N GLU A 253 42.12 -8.19 -7.56
CA GLU A 253 41.18 -9.09 -8.23
C GLU A 253 40.00 -9.43 -7.29
N LYS A 254 40.26 -9.76 -6.00
CA LYS A 254 39.21 -9.96 -5.00
C LYS A 254 38.31 -8.73 -4.85
N ARG A 255 38.91 -7.54 -4.67
CA ARG A 255 38.15 -6.29 -4.50
C ARG A 255 37.28 -5.97 -5.71
N SER A 256 37.82 -6.19 -6.91
CA SER A 256 37.10 -5.98 -8.17
C SER A 256 35.94 -6.96 -8.33
N ARG A 257 36.16 -8.25 -8.06
CA ARG A 257 35.12 -9.30 -8.00
C ARG A 257 33.99 -8.93 -7.04
N ASP A 258 34.33 -8.49 -5.83
CA ASP A 258 33.36 -8.18 -4.78
C ASP A 258 32.51 -6.96 -5.16
N LEU A 259 33.13 -5.93 -5.75
CA LEU A 259 32.43 -4.77 -6.32
C LEU A 259 31.53 -5.15 -7.50
N MET A 260 31.97 -6.00 -8.44
CA MET A 260 31.11 -6.48 -9.53
C MET A 260 29.84 -7.17 -9.00
N ARG A 261 29.99 -8.01 -7.97
CA ARG A 261 28.86 -8.68 -7.29
C ARG A 261 27.94 -7.68 -6.59
N GLU A 262 28.51 -6.69 -5.90
CA GLU A 262 27.75 -5.64 -5.21
C GLU A 262 26.95 -4.78 -6.20
N VAL A 263 27.58 -4.32 -7.29
CA VAL A 263 26.95 -3.54 -8.37
C VAL A 263 25.85 -4.34 -9.05
N ALA A 264 26.11 -5.60 -9.42
CA ALA A 264 25.10 -6.49 -9.95
C ALA A 264 23.90 -6.65 -9.01
N ARG A 265 24.15 -6.72 -7.70
CA ARG A 265 23.11 -6.88 -6.70
C ARG A 265 22.22 -5.65 -6.57
N MET A 266 22.79 -4.45 -6.46
CA MET A 266 22.03 -3.19 -6.40
C MET A 266 21.13 -2.99 -7.63
N LEU A 267 21.55 -3.48 -8.81
CA LEU A 267 20.73 -3.49 -10.02
C LEU A 267 19.55 -4.47 -9.92
N THR A 268 19.71 -5.61 -9.26
CA THR A 268 18.66 -6.63 -9.07
C THR A 268 17.79 -6.45 -7.82
N GLN A 269 18.19 -5.61 -6.86
CA GLN A 269 17.50 -5.48 -5.58
C GLN A 269 16.12 -4.84 -5.80
N SER A 270 15.07 -5.51 -5.33
CA SER A 270 13.71 -4.95 -5.38
C SER A 270 13.60 -3.80 -4.39
N LEU A 271 12.85 -2.75 -4.79
CA LEU A 271 12.44 -1.68 -3.87
C LEU A 271 11.42 -2.18 -2.83
N ASP A 272 10.82 -3.35 -3.05
CA ASP A 272 9.90 -4.00 -2.13
C ASP A 272 10.65 -4.89 -1.13
N LYS A 273 10.50 -4.59 0.17
CA LYS A 273 11.14 -5.35 1.26
C LYS A 273 10.82 -6.85 1.20
N ARG A 274 9.62 -7.23 0.73
CA ARG A 274 9.19 -8.64 0.66
C ARG A 274 9.94 -9.39 -0.42
N ASP A 275 10.05 -8.78 -1.59
CA ASP A 275 10.81 -9.35 -2.72
C ASP A 275 12.31 -9.45 -2.41
N ALA A 276 12.86 -8.47 -1.69
CA ALA A 276 14.23 -8.51 -1.19
C ALA A 276 14.46 -9.70 -0.21
N ILE A 277 13.52 -9.96 0.70
CA ILE A 277 13.57 -11.14 1.58
C ILE A 277 13.46 -12.45 0.78
N ARG A 278 12.57 -12.53 -0.22
CA ARG A 278 12.47 -13.73 -1.09
C ARG A 278 13.75 -13.98 -1.89
N GLU A 279 14.41 -12.94 -2.39
CA GLU A 279 15.70 -13.08 -3.09
C GLU A 279 16.79 -13.53 -2.11
N ALA A 280 16.84 -12.97 -0.90
CA ALA A 280 17.78 -13.41 0.14
C ALA A 280 17.59 -14.88 0.53
N VAL A 281 16.35 -15.39 0.61
CA VAL A 281 16.09 -16.82 0.81
C VAL A 281 16.62 -17.66 -0.36
N ARG A 282 16.42 -17.22 -1.61
CA ARG A 282 16.95 -17.93 -2.80
C ARG A 282 18.48 -17.94 -2.84
N GLU A 283 19.13 -16.81 -2.55
CA GLU A 283 20.59 -16.72 -2.48
C GLU A 283 21.14 -17.60 -1.32
N LEU A 284 20.44 -17.64 -0.19
CA LEU A 284 20.78 -18.50 0.95
C LEU A 284 20.64 -19.99 0.65
N ASP A 285 19.57 -20.40 -0.04
CA ASP A 285 19.41 -21.80 -0.50
C ASP A 285 20.56 -22.24 -1.41
N ILE A 286 21.03 -21.36 -2.31
CA ILE A 286 22.21 -21.63 -3.16
C ILE A 286 23.49 -21.72 -2.32
N ALA A 287 23.67 -20.83 -1.34
CA ALA A 287 24.83 -20.86 -0.45
C ALA A 287 24.85 -22.13 0.43
N MET A 288 23.70 -22.54 0.96
CA MET A 288 23.52 -23.80 1.69
C MET A 288 23.81 -25.02 0.82
N GLU A 289 23.32 -25.05 -0.42
CA GLU A 289 23.64 -26.16 -1.33
C GLU A 289 25.14 -26.24 -1.63
N LYS A 290 25.81 -25.09 -1.87
CA LYS A 290 27.27 -25.04 -2.04
C LYS A 290 28.00 -25.55 -0.80
N GLN A 291 27.59 -25.12 0.41
CA GLN A 291 28.17 -25.57 1.66
C GLN A 291 27.98 -27.07 1.89
N GLN A 292 26.81 -27.62 1.59
CA GLN A 292 26.53 -29.06 1.70
C GLN A 292 27.41 -29.87 0.74
N ARG A 293 27.46 -29.47 -0.53
CA ARG A 293 28.34 -30.09 -1.54
C ARG A 293 29.81 -30.02 -1.12
N LEU A 294 30.24 -28.90 -0.53
CA LEU A 294 31.60 -28.70 -0.02
C LEU A 294 31.90 -29.67 1.15
N THR A 295 30.98 -29.87 2.09
CA THR A 295 31.11 -30.87 3.15
C THR A 295 31.28 -32.28 2.56
N ASP A 296 30.50 -32.64 1.54
CA ASP A 296 30.53 -33.96 0.90
C ASP A 296 31.85 -34.24 0.16
N VAL A 297 32.48 -33.23 -0.45
CA VAL A 297 33.81 -33.36 -1.07
C VAL A 297 34.95 -33.21 -0.07
N THR A 298 34.74 -32.51 1.06
CA THR A 298 35.71 -32.40 2.16
C THR A 298 35.96 -33.77 2.79
N ARG A 299 34.92 -34.60 2.98
CA ARG A 299 35.06 -36.02 3.39
C ARG A 299 36.03 -36.82 2.51
N LYS A 300 36.15 -36.46 1.23
CA LYS A 300 36.93 -37.16 0.20
C LYS A 300 38.36 -36.61 -0.01
N ILE A 301 38.83 -35.65 0.81
CA ILE A 301 40.22 -35.18 0.78
C ILE A 301 41.17 -36.37 0.96
N ALA A 302 42.00 -36.63 -0.05
CA ALA A 302 42.98 -37.73 -0.08
C ALA A 302 44.42 -37.22 0.06
N ASN A 303 44.69 -35.97 -0.30
CA ASN A 303 46.01 -35.35 -0.25
C ASN A 303 45.94 -33.86 0.20
N LYS A 304 47.10 -33.21 0.40
CA LYS A 304 47.16 -31.79 0.81
C LYS A 304 46.74 -30.79 -0.28
N GLU A 305 46.80 -31.17 -1.55
CA GLU A 305 46.33 -30.34 -2.66
C GLU A 305 44.80 -30.28 -2.69
N ASP A 306 44.11 -31.41 -2.41
CA ASP A 306 42.66 -31.45 -2.24
C ASP A 306 42.22 -30.53 -1.08
N ALA A 307 42.93 -30.60 0.06
CA ALA A 307 42.67 -29.72 1.21
C ALA A 307 42.83 -28.24 0.84
N SER A 308 43.89 -27.88 0.10
CA SER A 308 44.09 -26.52 -0.42
C SER A 308 43.01 -26.08 -1.43
N LYS A 309 42.41 -27.01 -2.19
CA LYS A 309 41.27 -26.70 -3.06
C LYS A 309 40.02 -26.44 -2.23
N ARG A 310 39.74 -27.26 -1.20
CA ARG A 310 38.60 -27.06 -0.30
C ARG A 310 38.73 -25.80 0.56
N GLU A 311 39.94 -25.39 0.92
CA GLU A 311 40.22 -24.09 1.56
C GLU A 311 39.76 -22.91 0.69
N SER A 312 40.01 -22.97 -0.62
CA SER A 312 39.53 -21.99 -1.61
C SER A 312 38.03 -22.08 -1.87
N ASP A 313 37.46 -23.29 -1.94
CA ASP A 313 36.01 -23.48 -2.07
C ASP A 313 35.27 -22.90 -0.84
N GLN A 314 35.80 -23.13 0.37
CA GLN A 314 35.22 -22.62 1.62
C GLN A 314 35.22 -21.10 1.68
N ALA A 315 36.28 -20.46 1.20
CA ALA A 315 36.36 -19.00 1.11
C ALA A 315 35.28 -18.41 0.18
N GLU A 316 34.87 -19.12 -0.87
CA GLU A 316 33.76 -18.68 -1.73
C GLU A 316 32.42 -18.70 -0.99
N VAL A 317 32.15 -19.74 -0.18
CA VAL A 317 30.91 -19.83 0.60
C VAL A 317 30.88 -18.78 1.73
N VAL A 318 32.02 -18.50 2.36
CA VAL A 318 32.20 -17.35 3.28
C VAL A 318 31.79 -16.05 2.59
N ASP A 319 32.40 -15.75 1.44
CA ASP A 319 32.18 -14.49 0.73
C ASP A 319 30.71 -14.34 0.26
N LEU A 320 30.06 -15.45 -0.12
CA LEU A 320 28.62 -15.47 -0.46
C LEU A 320 27.70 -15.31 0.77
N SER A 321 28.07 -15.88 1.92
CA SER A 321 27.27 -15.82 3.15
C SER A 321 27.35 -14.45 3.81
N ASP A 322 28.54 -13.84 3.86
CA ASP A 322 28.71 -12.42 4.24
C ASP A 322 28.02 -11.47 3.23
N LEU A 323 28.03 -11.87 1.96
CA LEU A 323 27.13 -11.43 0.89
C LEU A 323 25.70 -11.19 1.42
N ILE A 324 25.01 -12.30 1.68
CA ILE A 324 23.61 -12.35 2.10
C ILE A 324 23.40 -11.63 3.45
N ARG A 325 24.32 -11.82 4.40
CA ARG A 325 24.32 -11.19 5.73
C ARG A 325 24.12 -9.67 5.65
N ARG A 326 24.87 -9.00 4.78
CA ARG A 326 24.82 -7.53 4.64
C ARG A 326 23.49 -7.02 4.09
N ASP A 327 22.85 -7.75 3.18
CA ASP A 327 21.55 -7.35 2.62
C ASP A 327 20.41 -7.53 3.62
N VAL A 328 20.45 -8.62 4.40
CA VAL A 328 19.41 -8.89 5.40
C VAL A 328 19.65 -8.15 6.70
N GLN A 329 20.78 -7.44 6.87
CA GLN A 329 21.12 -6.73 8.09
C GLN A 329 20.08 -5.67 8.48
N ASP A 330 19.59 -4.90 7.52
CA ASP A 330 18.57 -3.86 7.75
C ASP A 330 17.13 -4.35 7.51
N LEU A 331 16.96 -5.58 7.00
CA LEU A 331 15.66 -6.18 6.70
C LEU A 331 15.20 -7.15 7.80
N VAL A 332 16.08 -8.06 8.21
CA VAL A 332 15.87 -9.12 9.21
C VAL A 332 17.16 -9.28 10.05
N PRO A 333 17.39 -8.39 11.05
CA PRO A 333 18.65 -8.35 11.79
C PRO A 333 19.04 -9.65 12.49
N SER A 334 18.07 -10.47 12.91
CA SER A 334 18.33 -11.78 13.53
C SER A 334 18.91 -12.78 12.52
N SER A 335 18.39 -12.81 11.29
CA SER A 335 18.96 -13.60 10.19
C SER A 335 20.41 -13.19 9.91
N ALA A 336 20.72 -11.89 9.93
CA ALA A 336 22.09 -11.41 9.79
C ALA A 336 23.02 -11.87 10.94
N GLN A 337 22.53 -11.97 12.17
CA GLN A 337 23.30 -12.52 13.30
C GLN A 337 23.56 -14.03 13.14
N HIS A 338 22.58 -14.77 12.62
CA HIS A 338 22.76 -16.19 12.29
C HIS A 338 23.75 -16.38 11.13
N LEU A 339 23.71 -15.55 10.08
CA LEU A 339 24.69 -15.58 8.99
C LEU A 339 26.09 -15.12 9.41
N GLN A 340 26.22 -14.19 10.35
CA GLN A 340 27.50 -13.88 10.99
C GLN A 340 28.08 -15.14 11.64
N SER A 341 27.28 -15.79 12.49
CA SER A 341 27.67 -17.03 13.19
C SER A 341 28.04 -18.16 12.22
N ALA A 342 27.34 -18.27 11.09
CA ALA A 342 27.67 -19.23 10.03
C ALA A 342 29.02 -18.90 9.38
N THR A 343 29.26 -17.62 9.08
CA THR A 343 30.49 -17.13 8.44
C THR A 343 31.71 -17.37 9.33
N ASP A 344 31.59 -17.12 10.64
CA ASP A 344 32.66 -17.37 11.61
C ASP A 344 33.05 -18.87 11.60
N ARG A 345 32.07 -19.77 11.63
CA ARG A 345 32.28 -21.23 11.54
C ARG A 345 32.87 -21.69 10.20
N MET A 346 32.52 -21.04 9.10
CA MET A 346 33.18 -21.31 7.82
C MET A 346 34.64 -20.85 7.79
N GLN A 347 35.02 -19.80 8.53
CA GLN A 347 36.42 -19.41 8.69
C GLN A 347 37.19 -20.41 9.56
N ASP A 348 36.58 -20.94 10.63
CA ASP A 348 37.17 -22.02 11.43
C ASP A 348 37.38 -23.30 10.59
N ALA A 349 36.40 -23.67 9.76
CA ALA A 349 36.54 -24.75 8.78
C ALA A 349 37.70 -24.50 7.81
N ARG A 350 37.83 -23.26 7.31
CA ARG A 350 38.91 -22.85 6.42
C ARG A 350 40.29 -22.91 7.09
N ALA A 351 40.38 -22.49 8.35
CA ALA A 351 41.59 -22.60 9.16
C ALA A 351 42.02 -24.07 9.31
N ALA A 352 41.09 -24.96 9.66
CA ALA A 352 41.33 -26.41 9.72
C ALA A 352 41.82 -26.98 8.38
N LEU A 353 41.22 -26.59 7.26
CA LEU A 353 41.62 -27.01 5.90
C LEU A 353 43.04 -26.55 5.52
N SER A 354 43.51 -25.43 6.08
CA SER A 354 44.88 -24.94 5.92
C SER A 354 45.90 -25.52 6.93
N GLY A 355 45.44 -26.34 7.87
CA GLY A 355 46.22 -26.81 9.01
C GLY A 355 47.43 -27.69 8.66
N ALA A 356 48.43 -27.69 9.54
CA ALA A 356 49.61 -28.55 9.41
C ALA A 356 49.38 -30.01 9.86
N GLU A 357 48.18 -30.33 10.36
CA GLU A 357 47.82 -31.62 10.95
C GLU A 357 47.71 -32.78 9.93
N SER A 358 47.31 -33.97 10.41
CA SER A 358 47.04 -35.12 9.54
C SER A 358 45.75 -34.92 8.75
N LEU A 359 45.68 -35.49 7.53
CA LEU A 359 44.50 -35.41 6.66
C LEU A 359 43.22 -36.02 7.27
N ALA A 360 43.35 -36.86 8.30
CA ALA A 360 42.21 -37.33 9.08
C ALA A 360 41.62 -36.21 9.94
N ARG A 361 42.45 -35.53 10.75
CA ARG A 361 41.99 -34.43 11.61
C ARG A 361 41.54 -33.21 10.83
N ILE A 362 42.26 -32.86 9.75
CA ILE A 362 41.87 -31.75 8.85
C ILE A 362 40.43 -31.96 8.35
N ARG A 363 40.08 -33.18 7.92
CA ARG A 363 38.72 -33.51 7.49
C ARG A 363 37.73 -33.42 8.65
N GLU A 364 38.02 -34.08 9.76
CA GLU A 364 37.14 -34.15 10.92
C GLU A 364 36.77 -32.75 11.46
N GLN A 365 37.77 -31.91 11.70
CA GLN A 365 37.57 -30.53 12.16
C GLN A 365 36.83 -29.67 11.13
N ALA A 366 37.23 -29.74 9.85
CA ALA A 366 36.56 -28.97 8.80
C ALA A 366 35.09 -29.37 8.64
N ILE A 367 34.77 -30.66 8.66
CA ILE A 367 33.38 -31.16 8.54
C ILE A 367 32.54 -30.74 9.74
N ALA A 368 33.08 -30.78 10.96
CA ALA A 368 32.36 -30.34 12.14
C ALA A 368 31.96 -28.86 12.03
N GLN A 369 32.93 -27.99 11.72
CA GLN A 369 32.66 -26.55 11.54
C GLN A 369 31.77 -26.26 10.33
N GLN A 370 31.90 -27.03 9.23
CA GLN A 370 31.00 -26.94 8.07
C GLN A 370 29.55 -27.31 8.41
N GLY A 371 29.34 -28.32 9.26
CA GLY A 371 28.02 -28.72 9.75
C GLY A 371 27.41 -27.68 10.68
N GLU A 372 28.19 -27.13 11.61
CA GLU A 372 27.73 -26.01 12.46
C GLU A 372 27.33 -24.78 11.64
N ALA A 373 28.10 -24.46 10.58
CA ALA A 373 27.76 -23.38 9.65
C ALA A 373 26.41 -23.64 8.94
N LEU A 374 26.14 -24.86 8.47
CA LEU A 374 24.85 -25.23 7.87
C LEU A 374 23.69 -25.02 8.85
N THR A 375 23.81 -25.48 10.10
CA THR A 375 22.79 -25.25 11.14
C THR A 375 22.52 -23.77 11.36
N LYS A 376 23.55 -22.91 11.29
CA LYS A 376 23.39 -21.45 11.38
C LYS A 376 22.74 -20.84 10.14
N MET A 377 23.02 -21.34 8.94
CA MET A 377 22.31 -20.93 7.72
C MET A 377 20.84 -21.35 7.74
N GLU A 378 20.51 -22.54 8.25
CA GLU A 378 19.12 -22.96 8.45
C GLU A 378 18.35 -22.06 9.42
N GLN A 379 18.98 -21.63 10.52
CA GLN A 379 18.40 -20.65 11.44
C GLN A 379 18.13 -19.32 10.72
N ALA A 380 19.12 -18.79 10.00
CA ALA A 380 18.97 -17.58 9.20
C ALA A 380 17.84 -17.68 8.16
N ARG A 381 17.66 -18.86 7.56
CA ARG A 381 16.60 -19.15 6.59
C ARG A 381 15.21 -19.16 7.23
N ARG A 382 15.07 -19.74 8.43
CA ARG A 382 13.81 -19.73 9.20
C ARG A 382 13.40 -18.31 9.52
N ASP A 383 14.31 -17.48 10.05
CA ASP A 383 14.05 -16.07 10.32
C ASP A 383 13.56 -15.28 9.11
N LEU A 384 14.15 -15.51 7.93
CA LEU A 384 13.73 -14.88 6.68
C LEU A 384 12.34 -15.35 6.25
N LEU A 385 12.04 -16.65 6.38
CA LEU A 385 10.73 -17.20 6.07
C LEU A 385 9.66 -16.75 7.07
N ASP A 386 9.97 -16.64 8.36
CA ASP A 386 9.04 -16.13 9.36
C ASP A 386 8.74 -14.65 9.13
N GLN A 387 9.74 -13.84 8.77
CA GLN A 387 9.50 -12.47 8.36
C GLN A 387 8.74 -12.39 7.02
N LEU A 388 9.00 -13.32 6.10
CA LEU A 388 8.23 -13.44 4.87
C LEU A 388 6.77 -13.72 5.20
N ASN A 389 6.46 -14.74 5.99
CA ASN A 389 5.11 -15.14 6.43
C ASN A 389 4.38 -14.00 7.15
N LYS A 390 5.06 -13.26 8.05
CA LYS A 390 4.51 -12.05 8.69
C LYS A 390 4.14 -10.96 7.68
N SER A 391 4.88 -10.87 6.57
CA SER A 391 4.64 -9.91 5.49
C SER A 391 3.73 -10.45 4.36
N GLU A 392 3.61 -11.77 4.23
CA GLU A 392 2.71 -12.51 3.34
C GLU A 392 1.34 -12.70 4.00
N THR A 393 0.83 -11.60 4.56
CA THR A 393 -0.59 -11.36 4.74
C THR A 393 -1.13 -10.51 3.57
N PRO A 394 -1.27 -11.06 2.34
CA PRO A 394 -2.11 -10.44 1.33
C PRO A 394 -3.57 -10.60 1.78
N LYS A 395 -4.13 -9.53 2.34
CA LYS A 395 -5.53 -9.34 2.77
C LYS A 395 -6.48 -10.54 2.53
N PRO A 396 -6.52 -11.52 3.46
CA PRO A 396 -7.70 -12.37 3.62
C PRO A 396 -8.81 -11.54 4.28
N LEU A 397 -10.06 -11.88 3.98
CA LEU A 397 -11.19 -11.54 4.86
C LEU A 397 -11.06 -12.33 6.18
N PRO A 398 -11.63 -11.84 7.30
CA PRO A 398 -10.72 -11.47 8.38
C PRO A 398 -10.67 -12.57 9.46
N GLN A 399 -9.51 -13.23 9.55
CA GLN A 399 -9.39 -14.52 10.23
C GLN A 399 -8.03 -14.72 10.91
N LYS A 400 -7.69 -13.87 11.88
CA LYS A 400 -6.48 -14.09 12.70
C LYS A 400 -6.57 -15.44 13.45
N SER A 401 -7.74 -15.73 14.02
CA SER A 401 -7.96 -16.97 14.79
C SER A 401 -8.02 -18.24 13.91
N LEU A 402 -8.65 -18.18 12.74
CA LEU A 402 -8.78 -19.35 11.87
C LEU A 402 -7.43 -19.75 11.23
N ALA A 403 -6.68 -18.77 10.71
CA ALA A 403 -5.32 -19.02 10.21
C ALA A 403 -4.37 -19.54 11.31
N ALA A 404 -4.49 -19.03 12.54
CA ALA A 404 -3.74 -19.55 13.68
C ALA A 404 -4.07 -21.02 13.97
N ILE A 405 -5.36 -21.40 13.95
CA ILE A 405 -5.79 -22.80 14.16
C ILE A 405 -5.25 -23.73 13.06
N GLU A 406 -5.20 -23.30 11.79
CA GLU A 406 -4.62 -24.12 10.72
C GLU A 406 -3.12 -24.39 10.91
N VAL A 407 -2.36 -23.36 11.32
CA VAL A 407 -0.93 -23.51 11.67
C VAL A 407 -0.76 -24.45 12.87
N LEU A 408 -1.60 -24.31 13.90
CA LEU A 408 -1.61 -25.21 15.06
C LEU A 408 -1.93 -26.66 14.64
N GLN A 409 -2.91 -26.89 13.77
CA GLN A 409 -3.24 -28.23 13.26
C GLN A 409 -2.05 -28.87 12.54
N GLN A 410 -1.34 -28.13 11.69
CA GLN A 410 -0.14 -28.62 11.02
C GLN A 410 0.96 -28.99 12.01
N LYS A 411 1.26 -28.13 13.00
CA LYS A 411 2.24 -28.41 14.06
C LYS A 411 1.87 -29.67 14.86
N VAL A 412 0.61 -29.81 15.27
CA VAL A 412 0.13 -30.99 16.02
C VAL A 412 0.24 -32.27 15.18
N GLN A 413 -0.10 -32.21 13.89
CA GLN A 413 -0.01 -33.38 13.02
C GLN A 413 1.44 -33.80 12.72
N GLU A 414 2.37 -32.85 12.60
CA GLU A 414 3.80 -33.14 12.54
C GLU A 414 4.29 -33.78 13.85
N MET A 415 3.90 -33.26 15.02
CA MET A 415 4.25 -33.84 16.31
C MET A 415 3.72 -35.27 16.48
N ILE A 416 2.51 -35.58 16.00
CA ILE A 416 1.98 -36.95 15.99
C ILE A 416 2.88 -37.87 15.17
N GLN A 417 3.24 -37.48 13.94
CA GLN A 417 4.11 -38.28 13.07
C GLN A 417 5.50 -38.51 13.68
N ARG A 418 6.11 -37.47 14.26
CA ARG A 418 7.41 -37.54 14.94
C ARG A 418 7.35 -38.42 16.19
N GLN A 419 6.28 -38.32 16.98
CA GLN A 419 6.09 -39.14 18.18
C GLN A 419 5.84 -40.61 17.83
N GLU A 420 5.11 -40.89 16.74
CA GLU A 420 4.95 -42.25 16.21
C GLU A 420 6.27 -42.84 15.69
N SER A 421 7.07 -42.08 14.95
CA SER A 421 8.37 -42.59 14.46
C SER A 421 9.31 -42.85 15.63
N LEU A 422 9.36 -41.94 16.60
CA LEU A 422 10.20 -42.09 17.79
C LEU A 422 9.79 -43.29 18.65
N ARG A 423 8.49 -43.57 18.78
CA ARG A 423 7.98 -44.79 19.44
C ARG A 423 8.42 -46.05 18.71
N LYS A 424 8.36 -46.07 17.37
CA LYS A 424 8.83 -47.20 16.53
C LYS A 424 10.34 -47.40 16.67
N ASP A 425 11.12 -46.32 16.61
CA ASP A 425 12.57 -46.32 16.84
C ASP A 425 12.91 -46.88 18.23
N ALA A 426 12.25 -46.39 19.29
CA ALA A 426 12.47 -46.84 20.66
C ALA A 426 12.06 -48.30 20.90
N ALA A 427 11.09 -48.82 20.16
CA ALA A 427 10.69 -50.23 20.22
C ALA A 427 11.70 -51.17 19.53
N GLN A 428 12.47 -50.66 18.56
CA GLN A 428 13.46 -51.44 17.81
C GLN A 428 14.90 -51.22 18.28
N ALA A 429 15.18 -50.15 19.03
CA ALA A 429 16.50 -49.82 19.53
C ALA A 429 16.96 -50.79 20.64
N PRO A 430 18.21 -51.27 20.61
CA PRO A 430 18.80 -51.97 21.74
C PRO A 430 19.05 -50.98 22.91
N LYS A 431 19.13 -51.50 24.14
CA LYS A 431 19.14 -50.69 25.38
C LYS A 431 20.20 -49.59 25.40
N ASP A 432 21.40 -49.91 24.95
CA ASP A 432 22.57 -49.02 24.84
C ASP A 432 22.33 -47.80 23.92
N LYS A 433 21.27 -47.84 23.09
CA LYS A 433 20.91 -46.76 22.16
C LYS A 433 19.66 -45.98 22.57
N LEU A 434 18.92 -46.40 23.60
CA LEU A 434 17.70 -45.70 24.03
C LEU A 434 18.00 -44.27 24.54
N THR A 435 19.13 -44.08 25.21
CA THR A 435 19.62 -42.76 25.65
C THR A 435 19.82 -41.79 24.50
N SER A 436 20.20 -42.26 23.30
CA SER A 436 20.35 -41.42 22.10
C SER A 436 19.01 -40.93 21.51
N LEU A 437 17.89 -41.51 21.94
CA LEU A 437 16.53 -41.10 21.55
C LEU A 437 15.92 -40.08 22.53
N ALA A 438 16.45 -39.95 23.75
CA ALA A 438 15.96 -39.00 24.74
C ALA A 438 16.04 -37.52 24.28
N PRO A 439 17.09 -37.05 23.57
CA PRO A 439 17.11 -35.70 22.99
C PRO A 439 15.97 -35.46 21.99
N LYS A 440 15.72 -36.42 21.09
CA LYS A 440 14.59 -36.36 20.13
C LYS A 440 13.24 -36.27 20.84
N GLN A 441 13.07 -36.99 21.96
CA GLN A 441 11.84 -36.90 22.76
C GLN A 441 11.69 -35.51 23.41
N GLY A 442 12.80 -34.91 23.82
CA GLY A 442 12.86 -33.53 24.33
C GLY A 442 12.47 -32.49 23.28
N GLU A 443 12.95 -32.61 22.05
CA GLU A 443 12.58 -31.71 20.94
C GLU A 443 11.07 -31.70 20.69
N ILE A 444 10.43 -32.87 20.64
CA ILE A 444 8.95 -32.96 20.46
C ILE A 444 8.23 -32.36 21.68
N LYS A 445 8.76 -32.57 22.91
CA LYS A 445 8.22 -31.98 24.14
C LYS A 445 8.30 -30.45 24.12
N ASP A 446 9.42 -29.88 23.68
CA ASP A 446 9.62 -28.43 23.58
C ASP A 446 8.68 -27.84 22.50
N GLN A 447 8.53 -28.51 21.36
CA GLN A 447 7.54 -28.14 20.32
C GLN A 447 6.10 -28.20 20.85
N ALA A 448 5.75 -29.18 21.70
CA ALA A 448 4.44 -29.28 22.31
C ALA A 448 4.17 -28.12 23.28
N GLN A 449 5.18 -27.70 24.07
CA GLN A 449 5.08 -26.54 24.98
C GLN A 449 5.00 -25.20 24.23
N GLU A 450 5.73 -25.03 23.13
CA GLU A 450 5.61 -23.84 22.26
C GLU A 450 4.21 -23.77 21.62
N THR A 451 3.73 -24.90 21.08
CA THR A 451 2.40 -25.00 20.46
C THR A 451 1.28 -24.83 21.49
N GLN A 452 1.48 -25.30 22.74
CA GLN A 452 0.57 -25.06 23.86
C GLN A 452 0.39 -23.57 24.13
N GLN A 453 1.48 -22.80 24.19
CA GLN A 453 1.42 -21.35 24.43
C GLN A 453 0.71 -20.63 23.29
N GLN A 454 0.99 -21.00 22.03
CA GLN A 454 0.32 -20.44 20.85
C GLN A 454 -1.17 -20.79 20.79
N ALA A 455 -1.58 -21.94 21.32
CA ALA A 455 -2.98 -22.36 21.41
C ALA A 455 -3.74 -21.77 22.61
N ALA A 456 -3.07 -21.11 23.57
CA ALA A 456 -3.68 -20.71 24.84
C ALA A 456 -4.86 -19.75 24.66
N ASP A 457 -4.70 -18.75 23.79
CA ASP A 457 -5.71 -17.70 23.58
C ASP A 457 -6.78 -18.12 22.54
N VAL A 458 -6.38 -18.81 21.47
CA VAL A 458 -7.26 -19.15 20.33
C VAL A 458 -7.94 -20.51 20.44
N ALA A 459 -7.41 -21.45 21.24
CA ALA A 459 -7.97 -22.79 21.40
C ALA A 459 -7.62 -23.40 22.79
N PRO A 460 -8.20 -22.90 23.90
CA PRO A 460 -7.81 -23.29 25.25
C PRO A 460 -7.85 -24.80 25.52
N SER A 461 -8.85 -25.53 25.00
CA SER A 461 -8.93 -26.99 25.14
C SER A 461 -7.86 -27.75 24.35
N ALA A 462 -7.33 -27.17 23.27
CA ALA A 462 -6.17 -27.72 22.58
C ALA A 462 -4.88 -27.42 23.37
N SER A 463 -4.76 -26.23 23.95
CA SER A 463 -3.65 -25.87 24.85
C SER A 463 -3.55 -26.83 26.05
N GLU A 464 -4.68 -27.14 26.71
CA GLU A 464 -4.73 -28.13 27.80
C GLU A 464 -4.24 -29.52 27.35
N ALA A 465 -4.74 -30.02 26.21
CA ALA A 465 -4.33 -31.31 25.66
C ALA A 465 -2.86 -31.34 25.19
N LEU A 466 -2.29 -30.20 24.78
CA LEU A 466 -0.87 -30.06 24.46
C LEU A 466 0.01 -30.03 25.71
N GLY A 467 -0.47 -29.44 26.81
CA GLY A 467 0.17 -29.53 28.12
C GLY A 467 0.22 -30.97 28.64
N ASP A 468 -0.89 -31.71 28.52
CA ASP A 468 -0.94 -33.16 28.78
C ASP A 468 0.09 -33.92 27.93
N ALA A 469 0.16 -33.62 26.63
CA ALA A 469 1.10 -34.27 25.72
C ALA A 469 2.56 -34.01 26.12
N ALA A 470 2.92 -32.76 26.39
CA ALA A 470 4.25 -32.36 26.86
C ALA A 470 4.62 -33.07 28.18
N ALA A 471 3.68 -33.21 29.13
CA ALA A 471 3.92 -33.91 30.39
C ALA A 471 4.19 -35.41 30.20
N GLN A 472 3.52 -36.08 29.26
CA GLN A 472 3.85 -37.48 28.92
C GLN A 472 5.18 -37.59 28.16
N MET A 473 5.48 -36.66 27.25
CA MET A 473 6.76 -36.62 26.53
C MET A 473 7.94 -36.40 27.49
N GLU A 474 7.80 -35.55 28.52
CA GLU A 474 8.82 -35.36 29.56
C GLU A 474 9.08 -36.66 30.35
N ARG A 475 8.02 -37.42 30.66
CA ARG A 475 8.14 -38.74 31.30
C ARG A 475 8.86 -39.73 30.39
N SER A 476 8.50 -39.78 29.10
CA SER A 476 9.15 -40.64 28.11
C SER A 476 10.64 -40.28 27.95
N GLN A 477 10.96 -38.98 27.89
CA GLN A 477 12.34 -38.49 27.81
C GLN A 477 13.18 -38.99 28.99
N LYS A 478 12.63 -38.92 30.22
CA LYS A 478 13.30 -39.45 31.42
C LYS A 478 13.48 -40.97 31.35
N THR A 479 12.46 -41.73 30.93
CA THR A 479 12.59 -43.19 30.83
C THR A 479 13.62 -43.60 29.77
N LEU A 480 13.66 -42.93 28.62
CA LEU A 480 14.66 -43.19 27.57
C LEU A 480 16.09 -42.87 28.04
N ALA A 481 16.26 -41.80 28.84
CA ALA A 481 17.53 -41.48 29.49
C ALA A 481 17.96 -42.48 30.57
N GLU A 482 17.01 -43.23 31.16
CA GLU A 482 17.26 -44.37 32.07
C GLU A 482 17.41 -45.73 31.35
N GLU A 483 17.65 -45.75 30.02
CA GLU A 483 17.72 -46.97 29.19
C GLU A 483 16.43 -47.83 29.24
N ARG A 484 15.27 -47.19 29.44
CA ARG A 484 13.95 -47.84 29.56
C ARG A 484 12.98 -47.28 28.52
N ASN A 485 12.51 -48.13 27.62
CA ASN A 485 11.33 -47.81 26.81
C ASN A 485 10.05 -48.15 27.60
N GLN A 486 9.12 -47.19 27.71
CA GLN A 486 7.77 -47.40 28.24
C GLN A 486 6.72 -47.05 27.18
N ASP A 487 6.32 -48.04 26.39
CA ASP A 487 5.31 -47.89 25.34
C ASP A 487 4.00 -47.21 25.80
N PRO A 488 3.45 -47.47 27.01
CA PRO A 488 2.26 -46.77 27.49
C PRO A 488 2.42 -45.25 27.62
N VAL A 489 3.64 -44.75 27.88
CA VAL A 489 3.92 -43.31 27.98
C VAL A 489 3.98 -42.67 26.59
N HIS A 490 4.54 -43.38 25.60
CA HIS A 490 4.47 -42.95 24.20
C HIS A 490 3.04 -42.95 23.67
N GLN A 491 2.22 -43.96 24.01
CA GLN A 491 0.79 -43.99 23.67
C GLN A 491 0.03 -42.83 24.32
N ALA A 492 0.23 -42.59 25.62
CA ALA A 492 -0.45 -41.48 26.32
C ALA A 492 -0.09 -40.09 25.74
N ALA A 493 1.14 -39.90 25.26
CA ALA A 493 1.53 -38.69 24.53
C ALA A 493 0.79 -38.56 23.19
N LEU A 494 0.65 -39.64 22.43
CA LEU A 494 -0.10 -39.69 21.16
C LEU A 494 -1.60 -39.43 21.39
N ASP A 495 -2.19 -40.03 22.43
CA ASP A 495 -3.61 -39.84 22.78
C ASP A 495 -3.90 -38.39 23.20
N ALA A 496 -2.96 -37.73 23.86
CA ALA A 496 -3.05 -36.31 24.21
C ALA A 496 -2.93 -35.40 22.96
N LEU A 497 -1.97 -35.67 22.07
CA LEU A 497 -1.88 -34.96 20.77
C LEU A 497 -3.14 -35.16 19.91
N ALA A 498 -3.73 -36.36 19.91
CA ALA A 498 -4.97 -36.64 19.19
C ALA A 498 -6.16 -35.86 19.76
N ARG A 499 -6.26 -35.72 21.10
CA ARG A 499 -7.23 -34.82 21.74
C ARG A 499 -7.01 -33.35 21.35
N ALA A 500 -5.76 -32.89 21.28
CA ALA A 500 -5.43 -31.53 20.82
C ALA A 500 -5.87 -31.30 19.37
N ALA A 501 -5.61 -32.25 18.47
CA ALA A 501 -6.06 -32.18 17.08
C ALA A 501 -7.59 -32.13 16.96
N GLN A 502 -8.31 -32.95 17.73
CA GLN A 502 -9.78 -32.92 17.77
C GLN A 502 -10.34 -31.58 18.31
N ALA A 503 -9.71 -31.02 19.35
CA ALA A 503 -10.08 -29.72 19.90
C ALA A 503 -9.88 -28.58 18.87
N LEU A 504 -8.75 -28.58 18.15
CA LEU A 504 -8.48 -27.62 17.08
C LEU A 504 -9.49 -27.74 15.93
N THR A 505 -9.85 -28.95 15.50
CA THR A 505 -10.88 -29.15 14.46
C THR A 505 -12.23 -28.61 14.88
N LYS A 506 -12.66 -28.88 16.12
CA LYS A 506 -13.95 -28.38 16.64
C LYS A 506 -13.99 -26.85 16.72
N GLU A 507 -12.90 -26.22 17.13
CA GLU A 507 -12.84 -24.75 17.17
C GLU A 507 -12.74 -24.15 15.76
N LYS A 508 -12.07 -24.82 14.81
CA LYS A 508 -12.10 -24.47 13.38
C LYS A 508 -13.54 -24.44 12.84
N GLU A 509 -14.29 -25.53 13.03
CA GLU A 509 -15.69 -25.63 12.60
C GLU A 509 -16.57 -24.51 13.19
N ARG A 510 -16.34 -24.16 14.46
CA ARG A 510 -17.03 -23.07 15.13
C ARG A 510 -16.73 -21.71 14.51
N LEU A 511 -15.46 -21.41 14.22
CA LEU A 511 -15.08 -20.14 13.61
C LEU A 511 -15.51 -20.06 12.14
N GLU A 512 -15.48 -21.16 11.37
CA GLU A 512 -16.02 -21.19 10.01
C GLU A 512 -17.54 -20.93 10.00
N GLN A 513 -18.26 -21.37 11.04
CA GLN A 513 -19.67 -21.06 11.22
C GLN A 513 -19.88 -19.59 11.61
N ALA A 514 -19.00 -19.01 12.43
CA ALA A 514 -19.01 -17.59 12.77
C ALA A 514 -18.73 -16.68 11.55
N GLU A 515 -17.82 -17.05 10.65
CA GLU A 515 -17.59 -16.34 9.38
C GLU A 515 -18.84 -16.35 8.49
N LYS A 516 -19.49 -17.52 8.35
CA LYS A 516 -20.73 -17.65 7.55
C LYS A 516 -21.84 -16.76 8.13
N GLU A 517 -22.02 -16.78 9.45
CA GLU A 517 -22.97 -15.88 10.14
C GLU A 517 -22.62 -14.40 9.97
N LEU A 518 -21.33 -14.05 10.00
CA LEU A 518 -20.87 -12.68 9.77
C LEU A 518 -21.22 -12.19 8.36
N ALA A 519 -20.91 -12.99 7.33
CA ALA A 519 -21.22 -12.67 5.94
C ALA A 519 -22.73 -12.57 5.68
N GLU A 520 -23.53 -13.46 6.27
CA GLU A 520 -25.01 -13.36 6.26
C GLU A 520 -25.48 -12.03 6.87
N LEU A 521 -24.96 -11.65 8.04
CA LEU A 521 -25.35 -10.43 8.75
C LEU A 521 -24.90 -9.13 8.06
N GLU A 522 -23.71 -9.11 7.46
CA GLU A 522 -23.26 -7.96 6.66
C GLU A 522 -24.13 -7.77 5.40
N ALA A 523 -24.56 -8.88 4.77
CA ALA A 523 -25.52 -8.82 3.67
C ALA A 523 -26.91 -8.31 4.13
N LEU A 524 -27.39 -8.74 5.30
CA LEU A 524 -28.62 -8.23 5.92
C LEU A 524 -28.54 -6.74 6.26
N LEU A 525 -27.42 -6.30 6.82
CA LEU A 525 -27.16 -4.89 7.14
C LEU A 525 -27.20 -4.03 5.87
N LYS A 526 -26.60 -4.49 4.76
CA LYS A 526 -26.65 -3.81 3.46
C LYS A 526 -28.08 -3.70 2.92
N LYS A 527 -28.88 -4.78 3.01
CA LYS A 527 -30.31 -4.75 2.63
C LYS A 527 -31.10 -3.75 3.49
N LEU A 528 -30.84 -3.70 4.80
CA LEU A 528 -31.50 -2.79 5.74
C LEU A 528 -31.18 -1.32 5.46
N ILE A 529 -29.92 -1.00 5.15
CA ILE A 529 -29.51 0.38 4.81
C ILE A 529 -30.28 0.88 3.58
N ALA A 530 -30.49 0.05 2.56
CA ALA A 530 -31.31 0.41 1.39
C ALA A 530 -32.78 0.66 1.77
N ILE A 531 -33.37 -0.18 2.63
CA ILE A 531 -34.75 0.01 3.14
C ILE A 531 -34.87 1.32 3.94
N ILE A 532 -33.87 1.67 4.77
CA ILE A 532 -33.84 2.94 5.50
C ILE A 532 -33.80 4.13 4.53
N GLN A 533 -32.95 4.07 3.50
CA GLN A 533 -32.84 5.15 2.50
C GLN A 533 -34.16 5.37 1.76
N GLU A 534 -34.77 4.30 1.24
CA GLU A 534 -36.05 4.40 0.54
C GLU A 534 -37.20 4.87 1.45
N GLN A 535 -37.21 4.48 2.73
CA GLN A 535 -38.20 4.97 3.70
C GLN A 535 -38.00 6.47 4.04
N GLN A 536 -36.76 6.98 4.04
CA GLN A 536 -36.49 8.43 4.19
C GLN A 536 -36.93 9.23 2.96
N GLU A 537 -36.71 8.69 1.76
CA GLU A 537 -37.17 9.30 0.51
C GLU A 537 -38.71 9.36 0.49
N LEU A 538 -39.37 8.25 0.81
CA LEU A 538 -40.83 8.18 0.92
C LEU A 538 -41.39 9.17 1.97
N PHE A 539 -40.80 9.24 3.16
CA PHE A 539 -41.18 10.24 4.18
C PHE A 539 -41.08 11.68 3.66
N SER A 540 -40.07 11.97 2.84
CA SER A 540 -39.88 13.28 2.21
C SER A 540 -40.94 13.55 1.13
N GLU A 541 -41.37 12.53 0.39
CA GLU A 541 -42.46 12.61 -0.59
C GLU A 541 -43.82 12.78 0.09
N THR A 542 -44.13 11.99 1.11
CA THR A 542 -45.34 12.12 1.95
C THR A 542 -45.44 13.53 2.56
N THR A 543 -44.31 14.05 3.07
CA THR A 543 -44.23 15.43 3.58
C THR A 543 -44.55 16.46 2.50
N ARG A 544 -44.03 16.29 1.27
CA ARG A 544 -44.33 17.18 0.14
C ARG A 544 -45.78 17.03 -0.37
N ALA A 545 -46.39 15.86 -0.19
CA ALA A 545 -47.80 15.61 -0.52
C ALA A 545 -48.75 16.24 0.50
N ALA A 546 -48.39 16.25 1.79
CA ALA A 546 -49.16 16.90 2.85
C ALA A 546 -49.34 18.42 2.65
N LEU A 547 -48.45 19.07 1.90
CA LEU A 547 -48.50 20.49 1.56
C LEU A 547 -49.40 20.83 0.34
N LYS A 548 -50.08 19.84 -0.27
CA LYS A 548 -50.91 20.04 -1.48
C LYS A 548 -52.41 19.92 -1.18
N THR A 549 -53.18 20.94 -1.52
CA THR A 549 -54.66 20.97 -1.41
C THR A 549 -55.37 20.47 -2.69
N PRO A 550 -56.63 20.00 -2.62
CA PRO A 550 -57.40 19.56 -1.45
C PRO A 550 -57.48 18.02 -1.32
N THR A 551 -57.02 17.28 -2.33
CA THR A 551 -57.01 15.82 -2.37
C THR A 551 -55.67 15.33 -2.95
N PRO A 552 -54.59 15.31 -2.14
CA PRO A 552 -53.29 14.85 -2.60
C PRO A 552 -53.38 13.40 -3.11
N ASP A 553 -52.78 13.12 -4.26
CA ASP A 553 -52.66 11.75 -4.75
C ASP A 553 -51.50 11.06 -4.04
N THR A 554 -51.87 10.28 -3.03
CA THR A 554 -50.99 9.45 -2.21
C THR A 554 -50.95 7.99 -2.68
N SER A 555 -51.57 7.65 -3.81
CA SER A 555 -51.66 6.25 -4.29
C SER A 555 -50.28 5.65 -4.59
N GLY A 556 -49.38 6.43 -5.20
CA GLY A 556 -47.98 6.05 -5.40
C GLY A 556 -47.22 5.85 -4.10
N ALA A 557 -47.39 6.76 -3.14
CA ALA A 557 -46.76 6.66 -1.81
C ALA A 557 -47.26 5.42 -1.04
N ALA A 558 -48.57 5.13 -1.07
CA ALA A 558 -49.14 3.92 -0.47
C ALA A 558 -48.58 2.63 -1.12
N ALA A 559 -48.40 2.61 -2.44
CA ALA A 559 -47.79 1.48 -3.15
C ALA A 559 -46.28 1.32 -2.84
N ALA A 560 -45.54 2.41 -2.68
CA ALA A 560 -44.15 2.39 -2.21
C ALA A 560 -44.08 1.87 -0.76
N GLN A 561 -44.93 2.38 0.12
CA GLN A 561 -45.00 1.96 1.53
C GLN A 561 -45.33 0.47 1.68
N MET A 562 -46.18 -0.07 0.79
CA MET A 562 -46.48 -1.50 0.71
C MET A 562 -45.22 -2.33 0.44
N ARG A 563 -44.47 -1.98 -0.62
CA ARG A 563 -43.25 -2.69 -1.04
C ARG A 563 -42.15 -2.61 0.02
N LEU A 564 -42.03 -1.48 0.72
CA LEU A 564 -41.11 -1.34 1.84
C LEU A 564 -41.52 -2.22 3.02
N GLY A 565 -42.81 -2.30 3.35
CA GLY A 565 -43.31 -3.23 4.37
C GLY A 565 -43.05 -4.69 4.02
N GLU A 566 -43.27 -5.09 2.77
CA GLU A 566 -42.99 -6.46 2.29
C GLU A 566 -41.49 -6.79 2.34
N ARG A 567 -40.62 -5.87 1.90
CA ARG A 567 -39.16 -6.05 1.97
C ARG A 567 -38.64 -6.07 3.41
N THR A 568 -39.22 -5.28 4.30
CA THR A 568 -38.86 -5.27 5.72
C THR A 568 -39.27 -6.56 6.40
N ARG A 569 -40.45 -7.12 6.06
CA ARG A 569 -40.90 -8.45 6.53
C ARG A 569 -40.05 -9.60 5.96
N ALA A 570 -39.65 -9.52 4.69
CA ALA A 570 -38.71 -10.50 4.13
C ALA A 570 -37.38 -10.48 4.90
N LEU A 571 -36.87 -9.28 5.21
CA LEU A 571 -35.64 -9.10 5.99
C LEU A 571 -35.78 -9.56 7.45
N GLU A 572 -36.95 -9.38 8.09
CA GLU A 572 -37.28 -9.93 9.41
C GLU A 572 -37.15 -11.45 9.42
N GLY A 573 -37.73 -12.12 8.42
CA GLY A 573 -37.64 -13.56 8.25
C GLY A 573 -36.21 -14.08 8.07
N GLU A 574 -35.38 -13.37 7.30
CA GLU A 574 -33.95 -13.71 7.15
C GLU A 574 -33.14 -13.45 8.45
N ALA A 575 -33.39 -12.33 9.14
CA ALA A 575 -32.66 -11.96 10.36
C ALA A 575 -33.01 -12.82 11.59
N ARG A 576 -34.17 -13.48 11.59
CA ARG A 576 -34.76 -14.19 12.75
C ARG A 576 -33.85 -15.23 13.39
N LYS A 577 -33.02 -15.91 12.60
CA LYS A 577 -32.09 -16.95 13.06
C LYS A 577 -30.80 -16.35 13.62
N SER A 578 -30.15 -15.46 12.87
CA SER A 578 -28.79 -14.99 13.15
C SER A 578 -28.75 -13.70 14.00
N ALA A 579 -29.85 -12.94 14.06
CA ALA A 579 -30.01 -11.72 14.85
C ALA A 579 -31.48 -11.48 15.32
N PRO A 580 -31.99 -12.26 16.30
CA PRO A 580 -33.39 -12.20 16.72
C PRO A 580 -33.85 -10.80 17.19
N LYS A 581 -32.98 -10.04 17.89
CA LYS A 581 -33.28 -8.66 18.30
C LYS A 581 -33.46 -7.70 17.13
N ALA A 582 -32.76 -7.94 16.02
CA ALA A 582 -32.97 -7.16 14.80
C ALA A 582 -34.33 -7.51 14.18
N ALA A 583 -34.68 -8.80 14.15
CA ALA A 583 -35.98 -9.27 13.65
C ALA A 583 -37.16 -8.69 14.46
N GLU A 584 -37.07 -8.61 15.79
CA GLU A 584 -38.08 -7.95 16.65
C GLU A 584 -38.35 -6.49 16.21
N HIS A 585 -37.28 -5.70 16.02
CA HIS A 585 -37.39 -4.32 15.53
C HIS A 585 -37.89 -4.23 14.07
N LEU A 586 -37.55 -5.19 13.20
CA LEU A 586 -38.04 -5.23 11.81
C LEU A 586 -39.54 -5.57 11.73
N ASP A 587 -40.09 -6.40 12.62
CA ASP A 587 -41.55 -6.64 12.68
C ASP A 587 -42.29 -5.39 13.18
N LEU A 588 -41.76 -4.69 14.20
CA LEU A 588 -42.30 -3.41 14.65
C LEU A 588 -42.26 -2.33 13.55
N ALA A 589 -41.13 -2.21 12.84
CA ALA A 589 -41.02 -1.33 11.67
C ALA A 589 -42.07 -1.68 10.61
N THR A 590 -42.23 -2.98 10.30
CA THR A 590 -43.24 -3.48 9.36
C THR A 590 -44.67 -3.14 9.81
N ALA A 591 -44.98 -3.26 11.10
CA ALA A 591 -46.29 -2.88 11.65
C ALA A 591 -46.57 -1.39 11.46
N PHE A 592 -45.60 -0.51 11.74
CA PHE A 592 -45.73 0.93 11.51
C PHE A 592 -45.82 1.29 10.02
N MET A 593 -45.08 0.62 9.14
CA MET A 593 -45.21 0.78 7.69
C MET A 593 -46.61 0.42 7.18
N ASN A 594 -47.23 -0.64 7.70
CA ASN A 594 -48.60 -1.00 7.33
C ASN A 594 -49.61 0.06 7.81
N GLN A 595 -49.44 0.60 9.02
CA GLN A 595 -50.27 1.71 9.51
C GLN A 595 -50.09 2.99 8.66
N ALA A 596 -48.86 3.33 8.27
CA ALA A 596 -48.59 4.43 7.33
C ALA A 596 -49.28 4.19 5.97
N ARG A 597 -49.18 2.97 5.44
CA ARG A 597 -49.83 2.56 4.17
C ARG A 597 -51.35 2.75 4.20
N GLU A 598 -52.00 2.40 5.31
CA GLU A 598 -53.44 2.57 5.49
C GLU A 598 -53.85 4.04 5.48
N GLN A 599 -53.08 4.92 6.12
CA GLN A 599 -53.32 6.36 6.12
C GLN A 599 -53.05 7.00 4.76
N LEU A 600 -51.99 6.58 4.07
CA LEU A 600 -51.72 6.99 2.69
C LEU A 600 -52.83 6.51 1.73
N ALA A 601 -53.37 5.30 1.90
CA ALA A 601 -54.50 4.82 1.11
C ALA A 601 -55.80 5.62 1.36
N GLN A 602 -55.98 6.15 2.58
CA GLN A 602 -57.08 7.06 2.96
C GLN A 602 -56.84 8.51 2.53
N LYS A 603 -55.71 8.82 1.87
CA LYS A 603 -55.29 10.18 1.47
C LYS A 603 -55.04 11.13 2.65
N ALA A 604 -54.58 10.59 3.78
CA ALA A 604 -54.24 11.31 5.00
C ALA A 604 -52.71 11.33 5.24
N PRO A 605 -51.90 12.07 4.42
CA PRO A 605 -50.44 12.07 4.55
C PRO A 605 -49.94 12.64 5.89
N LEU A 606 -50.68 13.56 6.51
CA LEU A 606 -50.38 14.09 7.85
C LEU A 606 -50.52 13.02 8.96
N GLU A 607 -51.41 12.04 8.78
CA GLU A 607 -51.59 10.93 9.72
C GLU A 607 -50.62 9.77 9.45
N ALA A 608 -50.07 9.70 8.22
CA ALA A 608 -49.02 8.76 7.84
C ALA A 608 -47.63 9.15 8.39
N GLN A 609 -47.26 10.44 8.36
CA GLN A 609 -45.92 10.91 8.79
C GLN A 609 -45.46 10.39 10.17
N PRO A 610 -46.26 10.42 11.26
CA PRO A 610 -45.82 9.88 12.56
C PRO A 610 -45.57 8.37 12.54
N LYS A 611 -46.25 7.64 11.66
CA LYS A 611 -46.09 6.19 11.47
C LYS A 611 -44.83 5.88 10.66
N GLU A 612 -44.58 6.62 9.58
CA GLU A 612 -43.33 6.56 8.80
C GLU A 612 -42.11 6.88 9.66
N SER A 613 -42.19 7.90 10.52
CA SER A 613 -41.13 8.25 11.49
C SER A 613 -40.92 7.15 12.55
N SER A 614 -42.00 6.55 13.05
CA SER A 614 -41.91 5.39 13.96
C SER A 614 -41.28 4.18 13.28
N ALA A 615 -41.59 3.92 12.01
CA ALA A 615 -40.95 2.87 11.22
C ALA A 615 -39.45 3.13 11.06
N LEU A 616 -39.03 4.35 10.70
CA LEU A 616 -37.62 4.73 10.59
C LEU A 616 -36.86 4.48 11.91
N LYS A 617 -37.43 4.89 13.06
CA LYS A 617 -36.84 4.65 14.38
C LYS A 617 -36.58 3.16 14.63
N GLU A 618 -37.54 2.29 14.34
CA GLU A 618 -37.38 0.84 14.54
C GLU A 618 -36.41 0.23 13.51
N LEU A 619 -36.35 0.70 12.27
CA LEU A 619 -35.31 0.28 11.31
C LEU A 619 -33.90 0.63 11.81
N TYR A 620 -33.70 1.81 12.42
CA TYR A 620 -32.42 2.19 13.03
C TYR A 620 -32.08 1.33 14.27
N ALA A 621 -33.08 0.94 15.07
CA ALA A 621 -32.89 0.03 16.19
C ALA A 621 -32.50 -1.38 15.72
N ALA A 622 -33.17 -1.90 14.68
CA ALA A 622 -32.82 -3.15 14.01
C ALA A 622 -31.38 -3.12 13.48
N ARG A 623 -30.98 -1.98 12.87
CA ARG A 623 -29.63 -1.76 12.36
C ARG A 623 -28.58 -1.83 13.47
N LYS A 624 -28.81 -1.12 14.57
CA LYS A 624 -27.92 -1.16 15.74
C LYS A 624 -27.81 -2.58 16.34
N ALA A 625 -28.88 -3.37 16.29
CA ALA A 625 -28.86 -4.77 16.71
C ALA A 625 -28.04 -5.67 15.77
N LEU A 626 -28.15 -5.49 14.44
CA LEU A 626 -27.30 -6.18 13.45
C LEU A 626 -25.83 -5.80 13.63
N GLU A 627 -25.52 -4.50 13.67
CA GLU A 627 -24.15 -3.99 13.86
C GLU A 627 -23.54 -4.44 15.18
N LYS A 628 -24.33 -4.61 16.25
CA LYS A 628 -23.83 -5.23 17.48
C LYS A 628 -23.46 -6.70 17.25
N ARG A 629 -24.36 -7.51 16.68
CA ARG A 629 -24.11 -8.94 16.46
C ARG A 629 -22.94 -9.21 15.50
N ILE A 630 -22.78 -8.36 14.48
CA ILE A 630 -21.62 -8.33 13.59
C ILE A 630 -20.35 -8.12 14.41
N ASN A 631 -20.28 -7.08 15.24
CA ASN A 631 -19.11 -6.84 16.11
C ASN A 631 -18.85 -7.99 17.09
N ASP A 632 -19.89 -8.55 17.73
CA ASP A 632 -19.77 -9.69 18.65
C ASP A 632 -19.16 -10.94 17.94
N LEU A 633 -19.33 -11.07 16.61
CA LEU A 633 -18.72 -12.13 15.79
C LEU A 633 -17.29 -11.78 15.33
N LYS A 634 -17.03 -10.50 14.99
CA LYS A 634 -15.70 -10.00 14.63
C LYS A 634 -14.70 -10.15 15.78
N GLU A 635 -15.15 -9.85 17.01
CA GLU A 635 -14.38 -10.10 18.24
C GLU A 635 -14.05 -11.61 18.39
N GLN A 636 -15.01 -12.51 18.14
CA GLN A 636 -14.79 -13.96 18.17
C GLN A 636 -13.83 -14.48 17.09
N LEU A 637 -13.79 -13.83 15.92
CA LEU A 637 -12.88 -14.17 14.82
C LEU A 637 -11.46 -13.59 14.99
N GLY A 638 -11.23 -12.82 16.05
CA GLY A 638 -9.95 -12.15 16.33
C GLY A 638 -9.70 -10.93 15.44
N GLU A 639 -10.77 -10.28 14.95
CA GLU A 639 -10.71 -9.08 14.10
C GLU A 639 -10.51 -7.78 14.91
N ASP A 640 -9.85 -7.86 16.07
CA ASP A 640 -9.76 -6.74 17.02
C ASP A 640 -9.26 -5.45 16.36
N SER A 641 -10.08 -4.41 16.55
CA SER A 641 -10.20 -3.28 15.63
C SER A 641 -9.21 -2.15 15.94
N GLU A 642 -7.94 -2.47 16.17
CA GLU A 642 -6.90 -1.47 16.44
C GLU A 642 -6.41 -0.73 15.18
N GLU A 643 -6.55 -1.32 13.98
CA GLU A 643 -6.02 -0.71 12.75
C GLU A 643 -7.07 0.02 11.87
N GLU A 644 -8.34 -0.41 11.83
CA GLU A 644 -9.38 0.22 10.99
C GLU A 644 -9.92 1.57 11.53
N ASN A 645 -9.71 1.86 12.82
CA ASN A 645 -10.20 3.07 13.45
C ASN A 645 -9.42 4.35 13.03
N SER A 646 -8.20 4.19 12.52
CA SER A 646 -7.36 5.32 12.08
C SER A 646 -7.88 5.98 10.79
N GLY A 647 -8.14 5.18 9.75
CA GLY A 647 -8.65 5.67 8.46
C GLY A 647 -10.08 6.22 8.56
N SER A 648 -10.96 5.52 9.28
CA SER A 648 -12.36 5.92 9.43
C SER A 648 -12.54 7.20 10.27
N MET A 649 -11.80 7.37 11.37
CA MET A 649 -11.82 8.62 12.13
C MET A 649 -11.19 9.80 11.37
N GLN A 650 -10.16 9.56 10.55
CA GLN A 650 -9.58 10.61 9.70
C GLN A 650 -10.60 11.07 8.65
N GLU A 651 -11.24 10.14 7.92
CA GLU A 651 -12.30 10.47 6.96
C GLU A 651 -13.51 11.14 7.62
N ALA A 652 -13.84 10.79 8.86
CA ALA A 652 -14.91 11.43 9.61
C ALA A 652 -14.53 12.86 10.04
N ALA A 653 -13.31 13.07 10.53
CA ALA A 653 -12.78 14.39 10.84
C ALA A 653 -12.73 15.30 9.60
N ASP A 654 -12.28 14.76 8.46
CA ASP A 654 -12.25 15.47 7.18
C ASP A 654 -13.66 15.86 6.70
N ALA A 655 -14.65 14.96 6.82
CA ALA A 655 -16.03 15.25 6.45
C ALA A 655 -16.70 16.27 7.39
N ILE A 656 -16.42 16.22 8.70
CA ILE A 656 -16.89 17.23 9.67
C ILE A 656 -16.22 18.59 9.40
N ALA A 657 -14.92 18.63 9.13
CA ALA A 657 -14.21 19.85 8.75
C ALA A 657 -14.71 20.43 7.42
N ALA A 658 -15.01 19.56 6.44
CA ALA A 658 -15.59 19.97 5.16
C ALA A 658 -17.03 20.46 5.28
N ALA A 659 -17.81 19.98 6.25
CA ALA A 659 -19.14 20.50 6.57
C ALA A 659 -19.05 21.84 7.34
N GLN A 660 -18.15 21.96 8.30
CA GLN A 660 -17.89 23.19 9.04
C GLN A 660 -17.49 24.35 8.11
N LYS A 661 -16.71 24.05 7.07
CA LYS A 661 -16.37 25.02 6.02
C LYS A 661 -17.61 25.51 5.26
N ASP A 662 -18.53 24.61 4.91
CA ASP A 662 -19.75 24.97 4.18
C ASP A 662 -20.74 25.76 5.07
N VAL A 663 -20.86 25.42 6.36
CA VAL A 663 -21.66 26.20 7.33
C VAL A 663 -21.08 27.61 7.51
N ASN A 664 -19.75 27.73 7.58
CA ASN A 664 -19.06 29.03 7.62
C ASN A 664 -19.23 29.83 6.32
N GLU A 665 -19.27 29.17 5.16
CA GLU A 665 -19.61 29.80 3.89
C GLU A 665 -21.04 30.34 3.91
N ALA A 666 -22.01 29.57 4.41
CA ALA A 666 -23.39 30.02 4.55
C ALA A 666 -23.52 31.24 5.47
N LEU A 667 -22.89 31.22 6.65
CA LEU A 667 -22.85 32.35 7.57
C LEU A 667 -22.22 33.60 6.91
N SER A 668 -21.15 33.41 6.12
CA SER A 668 -20.53 34.48 5.35
C SER A 668 -21.47 35.06 4.28
N GLN A 669 -22.22 34.23 3.54
CA GLN A 669 -23.22 34.71 2.56
C GLN A 669 -24.39 35.46 3.23
N LEU A 670 -24.81 35.02 4.42
CA LEU A 670 -25.83 35.69 5.23
C LEU A 670 -25.35 37.05 5.77
N GLN A 671 -24.04 37.25 5.94
CA GLN A 671 -23.45 38.48 6.53
C GLN A 671 -22.90 39.49 5.51
N ASN A 672 -22.25 39.05 4.43
CA ASN A 672 -21.33 39.90 3.64
C ASN A 672 -21.94 40.69 2.47
N GLY A 673 -23.27 40.71 2.30
CA GLY A 673 -23.90 41.45 1.20
C GLY A 673 -24.01 42.97 1.41
N ALA A 674 -24.20 43.44 2.64
CA ALA A 674 -24.70 44.80 2.91
C ALA A 674 -23.80 45.68 3.80
N ALA A 675 -23.01 45.10 4.70
CA ALA A 675 -22.30 45.85 5.75
C ALA A 675 -21.29 46.88 5.20
N ASN A 676 -20.40 46.46 4.29
CA ASN A 676 -19.34 47.32 3.76
C ASN A 676 -19.87 48.49 2.91
N ALA A 677 -20.93 48.25 2.14
CA ALA A 677 -21.57 49.29 1.33
C ALA A 677 -22.36 50.28 2.21
N MET A 678 -23.02 49.80 3.27
CA MET A 678 -23.72 50.66 4.23
C MET A 678 -22.74 51.52 5.04
N GLN A 679 -21.57 50.98 5.40
CA GLN A 679 -20.48 51.73 6.04
C GLN A 679 -19.92 52.82 5.11
N THR A 680 -19.64 52.49 3.84
CA THR A 680 -19.19 53.47 2.83
C THR A 680 -20.21 54.60 2.63
N LEU A 681 -21.51 54.25 2.61
CA LEU A 681 -22.60 55.23 2.51
C LEU A 681 -22.69 56.15 3.74
N LYS A 682 -22.50 55.57 4.94
CA LYS A 682 -22.47 56.31 6.20
C LYS A 682 -21.29 57.27 6.27
N GLU A 683 -20.11 56.86 5.84
CA GLU A 683 -18.89 57.69 5.80
C GLU A 683 -19.07 58.88 4.85
N LYS A 684 -19.53 58.64 3.60
CA LYS A 684 -19.85 59.73 2.66
C LYS A 684 -20.92 60.69 3.20
N GLN A 685 -21.98 60.18 3.84
CA GLN A 685 -23.02 61.04 4.42
C GLN A 685 -22.51 61.85 5.62
N GLN A 686 -21.64 61.28 6.46
CA GLN A 686 -21.01 61.98 7.57
C GLN A 686 -20.07 63.10 7.09
N GLN A 687 -19.36 62.88 5.98
CA GLN A 687 -18.51 63.92 5.37
C GLN A 687 -19.34 65.15 4.96
N ILE A 688 -20.45 64.95 4.24
CA ILE A 688 -21.36 66.04 3.85
C ILE A 688 -21.90 66.81 5.07
N VAL A 689 -22.26 66.10 6.15
CA VAL A 689 -22.71 66.70 7.42
C VAL A 689 -21.62 67.54 8.09
N ASN A 690 -20.37 67.08 8.05
CA ASN A 690 -19.23 67.82 8.58
C ASN A 690 -18.96 69.09 7.77
N ASP A 691 -19.03 69.00 6.44
CA ASP A 691 -18.80 70.13 5.53
C ASP A 691 -19.92 71.19 5.60
N LEU A 692 -21.18 70.76 5.73
CA LEU A 692 -22.32 71.65 6.08
C LEU A 692 -22.16 72.31 7.46
N GLY A 693 -21.26 71.80 8.31
CA GLY A 693 -20.92 72.38 9.60
C GLY A 693 -19.83 73.47 9.56
N GLN A 694 -19.19 73.72 8.41
CA GLN A 694 -18.09 74.68 8.31
C GLN A 694 -18.61 76.13 8.34
N PRO A 695 -17.91 77.07 9.03
CA PRO A 695 -18.38 78.43 9.24
C PRO A 695 -18.52 79.25 7.95
N MET A 696 -17.83 78.87 6.87
CA MET A 696 -17.92 79.54 5.56
C MET A 696 -19.24 79.30 4.82
N ILE A 697 -20.09 78.40 5.32
CA ILE A 697 -21.35 77.95 4.68
C ILE A 697 -22.56 78.24 5.59
N ALA A 698 -22.39 79.03 6.65
CA ALA A 698 -23.41 79.24 7.67
C ALA A 698 -24.60 80.11 7.18
N ALA A 699 -25.78 79.50 7.07
CA ALA A 699 -27.06 80.14 6.76
C ALA A 699 -28.22 79.35 7.40
N PRO A 700 -29.44 79.91 7.55
CA PRO A 700 -30.58 79.19 8.13
C PRO A 700 -30.89 77.87 7.39
N SER A 701 -30.83 77.88 6.06
CA SER A 701 -31.03 76.70 5.21
C SER A 701 -29.97 75.61 5.44
N THR A 702 -28.72 75.97 5.75
CA THR A 702 -27.65 74.99 5.97
C THR A 702 -27.73 74.36 7.35
N SER A 703 -28.28 75.06 8.35
CA SER A 703 -28.66 74.44 9.64
C SER A 703 -29.74 73.36 9.50
N ILE A 704 -30.70 73.54 8.57
CA ILE A 704 -31.75 72.55 8.28
C ILE A 704 -31.16 71.37 7.50
N ALA A 705 -30.38 71.64 6.45
CA ALA A 705 -29.68 70.61 5.68
C ALA A 705 -28.78 69.73 6.56
N LYS A 706 -28.03 70.35 7.49
CA LYS A 706 -27.20 69.63 8.46
C LYS A 706 -28.03 68.74 9.38
N ARG A 707 -29.12 69.24 9.96
CA ARG A 707 -30.01 68.46 10.84
C ARG A 707 -30.58 67.22 10.15
N GLU A 708 -31.04 67.36 8.91
CA GLU A 708 -31.57 66.23 8.13
C GLU A 708 -30.46 65.24 7.70
N GLY A 709 -29.25 65.75 7.45
CA GLY A 709 -28.06 64.92 7.24
C GLY A 709 -27.63 64.13 8.49
N ASP A 710 -27.62 64.76 9.67
CA ASP A 710 -27.40 64.09 10.96
C ASP A 710 -28.46 63.00 11.19
N ALA A 711 -29.73 63.29 10.88
CA ALA A 711 -30.81 62.31 10.94
C ALA A 711 -30.62 61.14 9.95
N ALA A 712 -30.05 61.40 8.77
CA ALA A 712 -29.68 60.35 7.81
C ALA A 712 -28.58 59.44 8.38
N VAL A 713 -27.49 59.99 8.94
CA VAL A 713 -26.41 59.20 9.57
C VAL A 713 -26.93 58.36 10.74
N ALA A 714 -27.80 58.93 11.58
CA ALA A 714 -28.41 58.21 12.69
C ALA A 714 -29.27 57.02 12.19
N LYS A 715 -30.04 57.21 11.11
CA LYS A 715 -30.87 56.15 10.52
C LYS A 715 -30.03 55.09 9.78
N LEU A 716 -28.92 55.46 9.13
CA LEU A 716 -27.96 54.50 8.58
C LEU A 716 -27.29 53.66 9.68
N THR A 717 -26.93 54.28 10.80
CA THR A 717 -26.36 53.57 11.96
C THR A 717 -27.35 52.59 12.60
N GLN A 718 -28.67 52.81 12.43
CA GLN A 718 -29.73 51.88 12.81
C GLN A 718 -30.13 50.89 11.69
N ALA A 719 -29.35 50.80 10.60
CA ALA A 719 -29.64 50.00 9.40
C ALA A 719 -30.98 50.33 8.69
N LYS A 720 -31.60 51.48 8.97
CA LYS A 720 -32.89 51.91 8.40
C LYS A 720 -32.71 52.65 7.07
N LEU A 721 -32.12 51.96 6.07
CA LEU A 721 -31.75 52.56 4.78
C LEU A 721 -32.91 53.32 4.08
N PRO A 722 -34.17 52.82 4.00
CA PRO A 722 -35.26 53.58 3.38
C PRO A 722 -35.56 54.91 4.10
N ALA A 723 -35.55 54.92 5.44
CA ALA A 723 -35.78 56.13 6.21
C ALA A 723 -34.58 57.10 6.17
N ALA A 724 -33.37 56.57 5.99
CA ALA A 724 -32.18 57.38 5.73
C ALA A 724 -32.27 58.08 4.38
N ILE A 725 -32.66 57.37 3.30
CA ILE A 725 -32.87 57.94 1.96
C ILE A 725 -33.84 59.13 2.00
N GLU A 726 -34.97 59.03 2.71
CA GLU A 726 -35.90 60.17 2.85
C GLU A 726 -35.29 61.36 3.60
N SER A 727 -34.40 61.11 4.56
CA SER A 727 -33.69 62.19 5.29
C SER A 727 -32.62 62.85 4.43
N MET A 728 -31.92 62.07 3.59
CA MET A 728 -30.99 62.60 2.60
C MET A 728 -31.70 63.48 1.56
N LYS A 729 -32.89 63.07 1.09
CA LYS A 729 -33.73 63.91 0.20
C LYS A 729 -34.17 65.19 0.88
N ALA A 730 -34.55 65.14 2.16
CA ALA A 730 -34.91 66.34 2.94
C ALA A 730 -33.70 67.30 3.07
N ALA A 731 -32.51 66.76 3.36
CA ALA A 731 -31.27 67.52 3.37
C ALA A 731 -30.96 68.18 2.01
N LEU A 732 -31.11 67.42 0.90
CA LEU A 732 -30.94 67.93 -0.46
C LEU A 732 -31.92 69.09 -0.76
N GLY A 733 -33.20 68.94 -0.40
CA GLY A 733 -34.21 69.99 -0.58
C GLY A 733 -33.88 71.27 0.20
N ALA A 734 -33.36 71.16 1.42
CA ALA A 734 -32.90 72.31 2.20
C ALA A 734 -31.65 72.98 1.58
N MET A 735 -30.74 72.21 0.98
CA MET A 735 -29.60 72.75 0.23
C MET A 735 -30.05 73.52 -1.02
N GLU A 736 -30.98 72.96 -1.79
CA GLU A 736 -31.52 73.63 -2.99
C GLU A 736 -32.28 74.93 -2.67
N GLN A 737 -33.01 74.96 -1.55
CA GLN A 737 -33.63 76.20 -1.05
C GLN A 737 -32.57 77.24 -0.66
N GLY A 738 -31.47 76.82 -0.03
CA GLY A 738 -30.33 77.68 0.28
C GLY A 738 -29.66 78.28 -0.96
N ILE A 739 -29.45 77.47 -2.00
CA ILE A 739 -28.87 77.91 -3.29
C ILE A 739 -29.80 78.89 -4.03
N LYS A 740 -31.12 78.68 -3.97
CA LYS A 740 -32.11 79.59 -4.57
C LYS A 740 -32.24 80.92 -3.81
N ALA A 741 -31.83 80.97 -2.55
CA ALA A 741 -31.93 82.16 -1.71
C ALA A 741 -30.70 83.08 -1.77
N ASN A 742 -29.55 82.66 -2.33
CA ASN A 742 -28.35 83.50 -2.38
C ASN A 742 -27.32 83.06 -3.46
N GLN A 743 -26.72 84.03 -4.17
CA GLN A 743 -25.55 83.89 -5.05
C GLN A 743 -24.60 85.08 -4.85
N PRO A 744 -23.30 84.97 -5.18
CA PRO A 744 -22.37 83.88 -4.88
C PRO A 744 -21.12 84.42 -4.14
N ASN A 745 -20.19 83.54 -3.71
CA ASN A 745 -18.75 83.82 -3.69
C ASN A 745 -17.99 82.53 -3.35
N ALA A 746 -17.27 81.97 -4.33
CA ALA A 746 -16.35 80.86 -4.13
C ALA A 746 -14.92 81.40 -4.18
N ALA A 747 -14.11 81.06 -3.17
CA ALA A 747 -12.66 81.09 -3.30
C ALA A 747 -12.21 79.71 -3.82
N ASP A 748 -11.22 79.68 -4.71
CA ASP A 748 -10.73 78.43 -5.29
C ASP A 748 -10.21 77.46 -4.20
N GLY A 749 -10.80 76.26 -4.15
CA GLY A 749 -10.32 75.14 -3.35
C GLY A 749 -11.19 74.69 -2.16
N ALA A 750 -12.26 75.40 -1.79
CA ALA A 750 -13.18 74.99 -0.71
C ALA A 750 -14.52 74.44 -1.27
N PRO A 751 -15.13 73.40 -0.64
CA PRO A 751 -16.44 72.91 -1.05
C PRO A 751 -17.51 73.99 -0.86
N ASN A 752 -18.25 74.29 -1.92
CA ASN A 752 -19.34 75.26 -1.92
C ASN A 752 -20.71 74.55 -1.90
N MET A 753 -21.79 75.28 -1.61
CA MET A 753 -23.14 74.72 -1.52
C MET A 753 -23.59 73.92 -2.77
N PRO A 754 -23.33 74.38 -4.02
CA PRO A 754 -23.53 73.56 -5.21
C PRO A 754 -22.79 72.21 -5.17
N THR A 755 -21.50 72.19 -4.83
CA THR A 755 -20.73 70.92 -4.76
C THR A 755 -21.24 69.98 -3.67
N LEU A 756 -21.66 70.50 -2.50
CA LEU A 756 -22.26 69.68 -1.43
C LEU A 756 -23.63 69.12 -1.83
N ARG A 757 -24.43 69.89 -2.57
CA ARG A 757 -25.71 69.44 -3.13
C ARG A 757 -25.48 68.30 -4.12
N ASP A 758 -24.51 68.42 -5.02
CA ASP A 758 -24.22 67.37 -6.00
C ASP A 758 -23.63 66.11 -5.36
N GLN A 759 -22.76 66.24 -4.35
CA GLN A 759 -22.30 65.12 -3.51
C GLN A 759 -23.47 64.46 -2.76
N GLN A 760 -24.41 65.23 -2.21
CA GLN A 760 -25.60 64.69 -1.55
C GLN A 760 -26.50 63.93 -2.53
N GLN A 761 -26.59 64.39 -3.78
CA GLN A 761 -27.33 63.71 -4.84
C GLN A 761 -26.63 62.41 -5.29
N GLU A 762 -25.30 62.38 -5.36
CA GLU A 762 -24.50 61.15 -5.55
C GLU A 762 -24.79 60.14 -4.44
N VAL A 763 -24.75 60.57 -3.17
CA VAL A 763 -25.02 59.70 -2.01
C VAL A 763 -26.46 59.17 -2.01
N ILE A 764 -27.46 59.96 -2.41
CA ILE A 764 -28.83 59.47 -2.61
C ILE A 764 -28.89 58.40 -3.71
N GLY A 765 -28.20 58.63 -4.84
CA GLY A 765 -28.10 57.66 -5.93
C GLY A 765 -27.48 56.35 -5.46
N MET A 766 -26.32 56.41 -4.79
CA MET A 766 -25.68 55.24 -4.19
C MET A 766 -26.58 54.55 -3.16
N ALA A 767 -27.32 55.30 -2.33
CA ALA A 767 -28.24 54.74 -1.35
C ALA A 767 -29.42 54.00 -2.01
N GLN A 768 -29.97 54.54 -3.11
CA GLN A 768 -31.06 53.93 -3.88
C GLN A 768 -30.60 52.70 -4.64
N THR A 769 -29.46 52.80 -5.35
CA THR A 769 -28.83 51.64 -6.00
C THR A 769 -28.49 50.57 -4.97
N LEU A 770 -27.99 50.95 -3.78
CA LEU A 770 -27.74 50.02 -2.68
C LEU A 770 -29.03 49.40 -2.14
N ALA A 771 -30.14 50.14 -2.02
CA ALA A 771 -31.42 49.58 -1.58
C ALA A 771 -31.97 48.54 -2.58
N SER A 772 -31.89 48.82 -3.88
CA SER A 772 -32.26 47.87 -4.94
C SER A 772 -31.29 46.69 -5.02
N ALA A 773 -29.99 46.93 -4.88
CA ALA A 773 -28.96 45.90 -4.88
C ALA A 773 -29.08 45.02 -3.63
N MET A 774 -29.32 45.56 -2.44
CA MET A 774 -29.55 44.80 -1.21
C MET A 774 -30.75 43.86 -1.35
N LYS A 775 -31.86 44.32 -1.96
CA LYS A 775 -33.05 43.48 -2.17
C LYS A 775 -32.80 42.29 -3.11
N ASN A 776 -31.95 42.47 -4.13
CA ASN A 776 -31.61 41.42 -5.10
C ASN A 776 -30.42 40.56 -4.65
N ALA A 777 -29.49 41.14 -3.88
CA ALA A 777 -28.34 40.46 -3.31
C ALA A 777 -28.75 39.62 -2.09
N SER A 778 -29.75 40.03 -1.30
CA SER A 778 -30.25 39.25 -0.17
C SER A 778 -30.92 37.96 -0.64
N SER A 779 -31.72 37.99 -1.72
CA SER A 779 -32.28 36.75 -2.28
C SER A 779 -31.19 35.85 -2.88
N ALA A 780 -30.22 36.42 -3.61
CA ALA A 780 -29.10 35.66 -4.16
C ALA A 780 -28.14 35.11 -3.10
N SER A 781 -27.95 35.80 -1.96
CA SER A 781 -27.08 35.35 -0.87
C SER A 781 -27.80 34.36 0.05
N MET A 782 -29.10 34.51 0.27
CA MET A 782 -29.92 33.49 0.95
C MET A 782 -30.02 32.19 0.12
N GLN A 783 -30.10 32.28 -1.22
CA GLN A 783 -30.00 31.11 -2.10
C GLN A 783 -28.65 30.40 -1.92
N LYS A 784 -27.53 31.13 -1.97
CA LYS A 784 -26.18 30.57 -1.76
C LYS A 784 -25.98 30.01 -0.35
N ALA A 785 -26.59 30.62 0.66
CA ALA A 785 -26.57 30.12 2.03
C ALA A 785 -27.36 28.79 2.15
N SER A 786 -28.53 28.69 1.51
CA SER A 786 -29.28 27.43 1.41
C SER A 786 -28.45 26.35 0.72
N ASP A 787 -27.86 26.65 -0.44
CA ASP A 787 -27.01 25.71 -1.18
C ASP A 787 -25.81 25.22 -0.33
N ALA A 788 -25.15 26.13 0.39
CA ALA A 788 -24.02 25.79 1.26
C ALA A 788 -24.45 24.92 2.46
N LEU A 789 -25.56 25.23 3.12
CA LEU A 789 -26.09 24.41 4.22
C LEU A 789 -26.55 23.02 3.73
N GLN A 790 -27.14 22.92 2.54
CA GLN A 790 -27.44 21.61 1.93
C GLN A 790 -26.18 20.80 1.61
N ARG A 791 -25.05 21.42 1.24
CA ARG A 791 -23.77 20.72 1.07
C ARG A 791 -23.23 20.22 2.40
N ALA A 792 -23.36 21.01 3.48
CA ALA A 792 -23.00 20.58 4.83
C ALA A 792 -23.83 19.36 5.28
N GLY A 793 -25.18 19.44 5.21
CA GLY A 793 -26.07 18.33 5.54
C GLY A 793 -25.75 17.05 4.76
N LYS A 794 -25.52 17.15 3.45
CA LYS A 794 -25.10 16.01 2.60
C LYS A 794 -23.76 15.38 2.99
N LYS A 795 -22.81 16.16 3.52
CA LYS A 795 -21.50 15.65 4.01
C LYS A 795 -21.63 14.97 5.38
N LEU A 796 -22.55 15.44 6.22
CA LEU A 796 -22.81 14.89 7.56
C LEU A 796 -23.70 13.66 7.53
N ARG A 797 -24.64 13.56 6.58
CA ARG A 797 -25.62 12.47 6.49
C ARG A 797 -25.03 11.05 6.45
N PRO A 798 -23.86 10.77 5.83
CA PRO A 798 -23.19 9.47 5.95
C PRO A 798 -22.55 9.22 7.33
N LEU A 799 -22.23 10.28 8.08
CA LEU A 799 -21.61 10.19 9.41
C LEU A 799 -22.66 10.01 10.52
N SER A 800 -23.72 10.81 10.50
CA SER A 800 -24.90 10.64 11.38
C SER A 800 -25.56 9.28 11.13
N ALA A 801 -25.65 8.84 9.88
CA ALA A 801 -26.06 7.50 9.53
C ALA A 801 -24.98 6.42 9.74
N GLY A 802 -23.84 6.69 10.39
CA GLY A 802 -22.82 5.70 10.74
C GLY A 802 -22.29 4.85 9.57
N GLN A 803 -22.30 5.38 8.34
CA GLN A 803 -21.87 4.66 7.12
C GLN A 803 -20.35 4.72 6.89
N LYS A 804 -19.63 5.56 7.64
CA LYS A 804 -18.16 5.74 7.55
C LYS A 804 -17.42 5.29 8.81
N GLY A 805 -17.90 4.23 9.45
CA GLY A 805 -17.36 3.74 10.73
C GLY A 805 -18.01 4.39 11.95
N ARG A 806 -17.66 3.91 13.15
CA ARG A 806 -18.25 4.37 14.42
C ARG A 806 -17.54 5.62 14.93
N LEU A 807 -18.28 6.72 14.97
CA LEU A 807 -17.91 7.89 15.77
C LEU A 807 -17.96 7.54 17.27
N PRO A 808 -17.15 8.18 18.13
CA PRO A 808 -17.36 8.19 19.57
C PRO A 808 -18.81 8.61 19.90
N PRO A 809 -19.49 8.04 20.91
CA PRO A 809 -20.90 8.36 21.19
C PRO A 809 -21.17 9.87 21.38
N ALA A 810 -20.24 10.58 22.02
CA ALA A 810 -20.29 12.03 22.20
C ALA A 810 -20.00 12.84 20.92
N ALA A 811 -19.35 12.26 19.91
CA ALA A 811 -19.22 12.88 18.59
C ALA A 811 -20.42 12.56 17.69
N GLN A 812 -21.02 11.38 17.86
CA GLN A 812 -22.16 10.95 17.05
C GLN A 812 -23.41 11.79 17.33
N SER A 813 -23.75 12.04 18.60
CA SER A 813 -24.89 12.91 18.96
C SER A 813 -24.76 14.32 18.40
N GLU A 814 -23.54 14.86 18.42
CA GLU A 814 -23.23 16.19 17.92
C GLU A 814 -23.28 16.26 16.38
N VAL A 815 -22.84 15.20 15.68
CA VAL A 815 -22.98 15.13 14.21
C VAL A 815 -24.45 14.98 13.78
N GLU A 816 -25.26 14.25 14.54
CA GLU A 816 -26.71 14.13 14.31
C GLU A 816 -27.41 15.49 14.49
N ALA A 817 -27.15 16.20 15.60
CA ALA A 817 -27.69 17.55 15.85
C ALA A 817 -27.22 18.58 14.80
N ALA A 818 -25.93 18.56 14.45
CA ALA A 818 -25.37 19.42 13.41
C ALA A 818 -26.03 19.21 12.03
N GLN A 819 -26.40 17.98 11.69
CA GLN A 819 -27.11 17.69 10.44
C GLN A 819 -28.53 18.26 10.47
N GLU A 820 -29.26 18.07 11.58
CA GLU A 820 -30.64 18.59 11.71
C GLU A 820 -30.69 20.12 11.59
N ASP A 821 -29.78 20.82 12.27
CA ASP A 821 -29.71 22.28 12.21
C ASP A 821 -29.23 22.81 10.84
N ALA A 822 -28.35 22.08 10.15
CA ALA A 822 -27.94 22.42 8.79
C ALA A 822 -29.09 22.23 7.79
N ASP A 823 -29.84 21.12 7.89
CA ASP A 823 -31.01 20.85 7.04
C ASP A 823 -32.16 21.86 7.34
N ARG A 824 -32.35 22.26 8.61
CA ARG A 824 -33.33 23.30 9.02
C ARG A 824 -32.95 24.68 8.48
N GLY A 825 -31.70 25.11 8.70
CA GLY A 825 -31.21 26.40 8.20
C GLY A 825 -31.21 26.50 6.67
N ALA A 826 -31.00 25.37 5.97
CA ALA A 826 -31.13 25.30 4.52
C ALA A 826 -32.55 25.60 4.04
N ALA A 827 -33.57 25.06 4.72
CA ALA A 827 -34.98 25.32 4.43
C ALA A 827 -35.34 26.78 4.71
N GLU A 828 -34.99 27.30 5.89
CA GLU A 828 -35.23 28.68 6.30
C GLU A 828 -34.57 29.69 5.34
N ALA A 829 -33.34 29.42 4.87
CA ALA A 829 -32.67 30.24 3.86
C ALA A 829 -33.38 30.20 2.50
N GLY A 830 -33.90 29.03 2.10
CA GLY A 830 -34.71 28.87 0.87
C GLY A 830 -36.03 29.64 0.92
N GLU A 831 -36.63 29.77 2.11
CA GLU A 831 -37.83 30.58 2.38
C GLU A 831 -37.54 32.08 2.57
N GLN A 832 -36.30 32.52 2.33
CA GLN A 832 -35.83 33.91 2.54
C GLN A 832 -35.90 34.38 4.01
N GLN A 833 -35.94 33.45 4.96
CA GLN A 833 -35.94 33.71 6.39
C GLN A 833 -34.51 33.82 6.94
N GLY A 834 -33.78 34.86 6.51
CA GLY A 834 -32.35 35.01 6.82
C GLY A 834 -31.99 35.06 8.32
N GLY A 835 -32.90 35.53 9.19
CA GLY A 835 -32.70 35.55 10.64
C GLY A 835 -32.71 34.15 11.27
N PRO A 836 -33.81 33.38 11.14
CA PRO A 836 -33.84 31.96 11.52
C PRO A 836 -32.71 31.15 10.89
N ALA A 837 -32.49 31.28 9.57
CA ALA A 837 -31.42 30.56 8.88
C ALA A 837 -30.02 30.85 9.44
N GLN A 838 -29.75 32.08 9.88
CA GLN A 838 -28.52 32.44 10.56
C GLN A 838 -28.41 31.78 11.95
N ALA A 839 -29.51 31.67 12.70
CA ALA A 839 -29.53 30.99 13.99
C ALA A 839 -29.28 29.48 13.84
N SER A 840 -30.00 28.80 12.96
CA SER A 840 -29.80 27.37 12.67
C SER A 840 -28.38 27.09 12.14
N ALA A 841 -27.84 27.95 11.27
CA ALA A 841 -26.43 27.84 10.83
C ALA A 841 -25.41 28.05 11.97
N GLN A 842 -25.71 28.91 12.96
CA GLN A 842 -24.87 29.07 14.15
C GLN A 842 -24.93 27.85 15.07
N GLN A 843 -26.10 27.22 15.24
CA GLN A 843 -26.24 26.00 16.04
C GLN A 843 -25.52 24.81 15.39
N ALA A 844 -25.70 24.61 14.07
CA ALA A 844 -24.95 23.62 13.31
C ALA A 844 -23.43 23.77 13.49
N SER A 845 -22.91 25.01 13.45
CA SER A 845 -21.48 25.28 13.71
C SER A 845 -21.03 24.97 15.14
N GLN A 846 -21.90 25.06 16.14
CA GLN A 846 -21.56 24.75 17.53
C GLN A 846 -21.49 23.24 17.75
N HIS A 847 -22.43 22.49 17.18
CA HIS A 847 -22.45 21.03 17.23
C HIS A 847 -21.27 20.43 16.44
N LEU A 848 -20.91 20.96 15.28
CA LEU A 848 -19.71 20.53 14.54
C LEU A 848 -18.40 20.75 15.32
N ALA A 849 -18.26 21.88 16.03
CA ALA A 849 -17.10 22.12 16.88
C ALA A 849 -17.04 21.15 18.08
N GLN A 850 -18.18 20.79 18.67
CA GLN A 850 -18.27 19.80 19.75
C GLN A 850 -17.95 18.38 19.25
N ALA A 851 -18.42 18.01 18.06
CA ALA A 851 -18.05 16.75 17.40
C ALA A 851 -16.54 16.65 17.13
N GLN A 852 -15.89 17.73 16.68
CA GLN A 852 -14.44 17.78 16.50
C GLN A 852 -13.68 17.64 17.83
N ALA A 853 -14.16 18.28 18.91
CA ALA A 853 -13.57 18.16 20.23
C ALA A 853 -13.69 16.73 20.79
N ALA A 854 -14.86 16.11 20.65
CA ALA A 854 -15.10 14.72 21.05
C ALA A 854 -14.24 13.72 20.26
N LEU A 855 -14.01 13.96 18.97
CA LEU A 855 -13.08 13.18 18.14
C LEU A 855 -11.63 13.36 18.58
N ALA A 856 -11.17 14.59 18.83
CA ALA A 856 -9.81 14.85 19.30
C ALA A 856 -9.53 14.21 20.67
N LEU A 857 -10.52 14.22 21.58
CA LEU A 857 -10.46 13.52 22.86
C LEU A 857 -10.32 12.00 22.67
N ALA A 858 -11.15 11.39 21.80
CA ALA A 858 -11.04 9.97 21.49
C ALA A 858 -9.70 9.58 20.83
N GLN A 859 -9.20 10.40 19.90
CA GLN A 859 -7.88 10.22 19.27
C GLN A 859 -6.71 10.32 20.26
N SER A 860 -6.89 11.03 21.38
CA SER A 860 -5.88 11.14 22.44
C SER A 860 -5.86 9.96 23.42
N GLY A 861 -6.69 8.93 23.22
CA GLY A 861 -6.78 7.75 24.09
C GLY A 861 -7.44 8.01 25.45
N LEU A 862 -8.02 9.21 25.65
CA LEU A 862 -8.73 9.60 26.86
C LEU A 862 -10.21 9.23 26.77
N SER A 863 -10.49 7.93 26.92
CA SER A 863 -11.85 7.40 27.06
C SER A 863 -12.60 8.07 28.22
N SER A 864 -13.90 8.33 28.01
CA SER A 864 -14.75 9.15 28.90
C SER A 864 -15.09 8.53 30.27
N ASP A 865 -14.47 7.43 30.68
CA ASP A 865 -14.73 6.76 31.97
C ASP A 865 -14.22 7.55 33.19
N SER A 866 -13.36 8.56 32.99
CA SER A 866 -12.80 9.34 34.09
C SER A 866 -13.67 10.50 34.61
N GLN A 867 -14.83 10.78 33.99
CA GLN A 867 -15.65 11.95 34.37
C GLN A 867 -16.98 11.61 35.08
N GLN A 868 -17.40 10.34 35.12
CA GLN A 868 -18.67 9.93 35.73
C GLN A 868 -18.53 9.25 37.10
N GLN A 869 -17.34 9.32 37.72
CA GLN A 869 -17.08 8.84 39.08
C GLN A 869 -16.51 9.93 40.02
N ALA A 870 -16.83 11.20 39.75
CA ALA A 870 -16.43 12.37 40.55
C ALA A 870 -17.53 12.87 41.52
N SER A 871 -18.55 12.05 41.82
CA SER A 871 -19.65 12.41 42.73
C SER A 871 -19.99 11.32 43.75
N ASN A 872 -18.97 10.66 44.32
CA ASN A 872 -18.99 10.09 45.68
C ASN A 872 -17.65 9.43 46.06
N SER A 873 -16.78 10.16 46.75
CA SER A 873 -15.91 9.59 47.81
C SER A 873 -15.11 10.69 48.52
N GLN A 874 -15.43 10.91 49.79
CA GLN A 874 -14.73 11.83 50.69
C GLN A 874 -13.69 10.99 51.46
N GLY A 875 -12.38 11.15 51.19
CA GLY A 875 -11.39 10.21 51.73
C GLY A 875 -9.91 10.60 51.60
N GLN A 876 -9.46 11.49 52.50
CA GLN A 876 -8.08 11.70 53.02
C GLN A 876 -6.87 11.05 52.29
N GLY A 877 -5.92 11.87 51.83
CA GLY A 877 -4.72 11.40 51.10
C GLY A 877 -3.47 11.08 51.95
N LYS A 878 -2.36 10.71 51.28
CA LYS A 878 -0.97 10.82 51.79
C LYS A 878 0.09 10.72 50.67
N LYS A 879 0.95 11.75 50.63
CA LYS A 879 2.31 11.96 50.07
C LYS A 879 2.95 11.00 49.01
N PRO A 880 3.74 11.55 48.06
CA PRO A 880 4.52 10.79 47.06
C PRO A 880 5.88 10.30 47.58
N GLY A 881 6.42 9.23 46.97
CA GLY A 881 7.74 8.67 47.25
C GLY A 881 8.67 8.68 46.02
N GLN A 882 9.90 9.16 46.19
CA GLN A 882 10.97 9.10 45.17
C GLN A 882 11.71 7.75 45.21
N GLY A 883 12.18 7.27 44.05
CA GLY A 883 13.09 6.13 43.94
C GLY A 883 14.10 6.34 42.80
N ARG A 884 15.41 6.24 43.10
CA ARG A 884 16.52 6.60 42.19
C ARG A 884 17.10 5.40 41.43
N THR A 885 17.60 5.72 40.23
CA THR A 885 18.60 5.00 39.41
C THR A 885 19.71 4.26 40.17
N LYS A 886 20.22 3.15 39.59
CA LYS A 886 21.60 2.67 39.77
C LYS A 886 22.17 2.03 38.49
N ARG A 887 23.50 2.10 38.33
CA ARG A 887 24.32 1.73 37.15
C ARG A 887 25.63 1.08 37.63
N SER A 888 26.02 -0.08 37.10
CA SER A 888 27.33 -0.75 37.31
C SER A 888 27.33 -2.14 36.63
N GLN A 889 28.41 -2.75 36.14
CA GLN A 889 29.72 -2.29 35.60
C GLN A 889 30.36 -3.49 34.84
N GLN A 890 31.49 -3.30 34.14
CA GLN A 890 32.16 -4.34 33.31
C GLN A 890 32.98 -5.38 34.12
N GLY A 891 33.28 -6.54 33.51
CA GLY A 891 34.25 -7.55 33.98
C GLY A 891 34.56 -8.60 32.90
N GLN A 892 35.81 -9.11 32.81
CA GLN A 892 36.38 -9.88 31.68
C GLN A 892 36.50 -11.42 31.93
N PRO A 893 36.86 -12.24 30.91
CA PRO A 893 36.66 -13.71 30.90
C PRO A 893 37.92 -14.60 31.09
N GLY A 894 37.70 -15.92 31.17
CA GLY A 894 38.67 -17.01 31.00
C GLY A 894 38.06 -18.37 31.45
N PRO A 895 38.69 -19.55 31.23
CA PRO A 895 39.98 -19.81 30.57
C PRO A 895 39.93 -20.85 29.41
N GLN A 896 41.09 -21.09 28.76
CA GLN A 896 41.32 -22.19 27.82
C GLN A 896 41.48 -23.55 28.53
N GLY A 897 41.15 -24.64 27.82
CA GLY A 897 41.47 -26.03 28.19
C GLY A 897 42.41 -26.67 27.15
N ASP A 898 43.30 -27.55 27.62
CA ASP A 898 44.49 -28.04 26.93
C ASP A 898 44.35 -29.48 26.39
N GLY A 899 44.83 -29.72 25.17
CA GLY A 899 44.66 -31.00 24.47
C GLY A 899 45.79 -32.00 24.67
N ARG A 900 45.50 -33.11 25.35
CA ARG A 900 46.25 -34.39 25.50
C ARG A 900 45.26 -35.52 25.85
N GLU A 901 45.45 -36.80 25.50
CA GLU A 901 46.48 -37.46 24.68
C GLU A 901 45.96 -38.80 24.10
N GLY A 902 46.49 -39.24 22.95
CA GLY A 902 46.58 -40.66 22.57
C GLY A 902 45.72 -41.18 21.41
N ASN A 903 46.02 -42.33 20.77
CA ASN A 903 47.25 -43.13 20.62
C ASN A 903 46.92 -44.34 19.71
N TRP A 904 47.51 -44.48 18.50
CA TRP A 904 47.64 -45.75 17.69
C TRP A 904 46.35 -46.58 17.37
N LYS A 905 46.26 -47.52 16.42
CA LYS A 905 47.07 -48.04 15.28
C LYS A 905 46.07 -48.69 14.30
N GLY A 906 46.30 -48.61 12.99
CA GLY A 906 45.51 -49.34 11.98
C GLY A 906 46.19 -49.29 10.61
N GLN A 907 46.39 -50.44 9.96
CA GLN A 907 47.37 -50.62 8.89
C GLN A 907 46.80 -51.42 7.72
N GLY A 908 47.10 -50.99 6.48
CA GLY A 908 47.00 -51.81 5.26
C GLY A 908 45.73 -51.63 4.41
N GLY A 909 45.88 -51.77 3.08
CA GLY A 909 44.78 -51.79 2.11
C GLY A 909 45.08 -50.99 0.84
N ALA A 910 45.90 -51.52 -0.06
CA ALA A 910 46.11 -51.00 -1.41
C ALA A 910 45.31 -51.83 -2.46
N ASP A 911 45.31 -51.34 -3.70
CA ASP A 911 44.97 -52.03 -4.97
C ASP A 911 43.52 -51.99 -5.51
N GLY A 912 43.20 -50.88 -6.20
CA GLY A 912 42.43 -50.83 -7.46
C GLY A 912 40.90 -51.09 -7.45
N PRO A 913 40.20 -50.88 -8.59
CA PRO A 913 40.64 -50.33 -9.87
C PRO A 913 39.99 -48.97 -10.23
N THR A 914 40.47 -48.33 -11.31
CA THR A 914 39.82 -47.18 -11.93
C THR A 914 38.43 -47.54 -12.48
N GLN A 915 37.37 -46.91 -11.98
CA GLN A 915 36.06 -46.91 -12.63
C GLN A 915 35.62 -45.48 -13.00
N THR A 916 35.30 -45.32 -14.28
CA THR A 916 34.75 -44.12 -14.90
C THR A 916 33.38 -43.78 -14.30
N ALA A 917 33.30 -42.71 -13.51
CA ALA A 917 32.04 -42.15 -13.04
C ALA A 917 31.52 -41.12 -14.05
N ALA A 918 30.64 -41.56 -14.97
CA ALA A 918 29.87 -40.65 -15.80
C ALA A 918 28.92 -39.83 -14.92
N GLY A 919 29.08 -38.51 -14.91
CA GLY A 919 28.17 -37.59 -14.22
C GLY A 919 26.79 -37.57 -14.87
N SER A 920 25.76 -37.98 -14.13
CA SER A 920 24.38 -38.12 -14.60
C SER A 920 23.67 -36.77 -14.78
N SER A 921 23.97 -36.06 -15.88
CA SER A 921 23.14 -34.92 -16.32
C SER A 921 21.84 -35.40 -16.99
N ARG A 922 20.72 -34.72 -16.71
CA ARG A 922 19.35 -35.11 -17.13
C ARG A 922 19.05 -34.83 -18.62
N PHE A 923 19.98 -35.09 -19.54
CA PHE A 923 19.84 -34.78 -20.97
C PHE A 923 19.88 -35.99 -21.92
N THR A 924 20.00 -37.22 -21.41
CA THR A 924 19.97 -38.45 -22.21
C THR A 924 18.57 -38.90 -22.65
N GLY A 925 17.52 -38.13 -22.34
CA GLY A 925 16.11 -38.47 -22.67
C GLY A 925 15.57 -37.88 -23.98
N LEU A 926 16.32 -37.05 -24.72
CA LEU A 926 15.80 -36.39 -25.94
C LEU A 926 16.02 -37.23 -27.22
N PRO A 927 15.07 -37.25 -28.17
CA PRO A 927 15.25 -37.82 -29.51
C PRO A 927 16.45 -37.22 -30.26
N ALA A 928 17.07 -38.00 -31.14
CA ALA A 928 18.27 -37.58 -31.88
C ALA A 928 18.03 -36.33 -32.75
N ARG A 929 16.80 -36.13 -33.26
CA ARG A 929 16.39 -34.96 -34.04
C ARG A 929 16.50 -33.65 -33.24
N ASP A 930 16.16 -33.69 -31.95
CA ASP A 930 16.15 -32.51 -31.09
C ASP A 930 17.57 -32.15 -30.63
N ARG A 931 18.44 -33.16 -30.46
CA ARG A 931 19.89 -32.93 -30.25
C ARG A 931 20.54 -32.23 -31.45
N ALA A 932 20.19 -32.67 -32.67
CA ALA A 932 20.70 -32.04 -33.89
C ALA A 932 20.22 -30.58 -34.06
N ALA A 933 18.94 -30.31 -33.80
CA ALA A 933 18.39 -28.95 -33.84
C ALA A 933 19.07 -27.99 -32.84
N ILE A 934 19.39 -28.47 -31.63
CA ILE A 934 20.09 -27.67 -30.62
C ILE A 934 21.55 -27.39 -31.03
N GLN A 935 22.27 -28.36 -31.58
CA GLN A 935 23.63 -28.12 -32.10
C GLN A 935 23.64 -27.17 -33.30
N GLN A 936 22.65 -27.25 -34.19
CA GLN A 936 22.55 -26.34 -35.33
C GLN A 936 22.25 -24.89 -34.90
N SER A 937 21.48 -24.70 -33.82
CA SER A 937 21.13 -23.37 -33.29
C SER A 937 22.27 -22.59 -32.63
N GLN A 938 23.45 -23.20 -32.44
CA GLN A 938 24.62 -22.55 -31.81
C GLN A 938 25.62 -21.98 -32.82
N GLY A 939 25.37 -22.12 -34.14
CA GLY A 939 26.34 -21.79 -35.20
C GLY A 939 25.98 -20.64 -36.15
N GLU A 940 24.76 -20.11 -36.14
CA GLU A 940 24.31 -19.11 -37.13
C GLU A 940 24.36 -17.67 -36.57
N ALA A 941 25.16 -16.82 -37.22
CA ALA A 941 25.19 -15.38 -36.98
C ALA A 941 24.01 -14.67 -37.67
N TYR A 942 23.56 -13.54 -37.11
CA TYR A 942 22.45 -12.75 -37.65
C TYR A 942 22.68 -12.29 -39.10
N PRO A 943 21.67 -12.36 -39.99
CA PRO A 943 21.73 -11.72 -41.31
C PRO A 943 21.77 -10.19 -41.16
N GLN A 944 22.73 -9.55 -41.83
CA GLN A 944 22.91 -8.07 -41.82
C GLN A 944 21.86 -7.31 -42.64
N GLU A 945 20.97 -8.03 -43.34
CA GLU A 945 20.01 -7.48 -44.32
C GLU A 945 18.91 -6.58 -43.71
N TYR A 946 18.74 -6.59 -42.39
CA TYR A 946 17.71 -5.80 -41.69
C TYR A 946 18.17 -4.38 -41.31
N ALA A 947 19.48 -4.08 -41.30
CA ALA A 947 19.96 -2.74 -40.95
C ALA A 947 19.50 -1.65 -41.94
N PRO A 948 19.57 -1.84 -43.29
CA PRO A 948 19.08 -0.84 -44.25
C PRO A 948 17.57 -0.61 -44.15
N LEU A 949 16.79 -1.65 -43.84
CA LEU A 949 15.34 -1.58 -43.66
C LEU A 949 14.94 -0.76 -42.43
N VAL A 950 15.68 -0.87 -41.32
CA VAL A 950 15.47 -0.05 -40.12
C VAL A 950 15.90 1.40 -40.35
N GLU A 951 17.00 1.63 -41.06
CA GLU A 951 17.48 2.97 -41.38
C GLU A 951 16.52 3.72 -42.32
N GLN A 952 15.96 3.02 -43.32
CA GLN A 952 14.96 3.57 -44.22
C GLN A 952 13.59 3.78 -43.54
N TYR A 953 13.23 2.94 -42.56
CA TYR A 953 12.06 3.15 -41.69
C TYR A 953 12.19 4.40 -40.81
N LEU A 954 13.36 4.63 -40.20
CA LEU A 954 13.61 5.84 -39.39
C LEU A 954 13.64 7.11 -40.24
N ARG A 955 14.13 7.03 -41.49
CA ARG A 955 14.15 8.16 -42.43
C ARG A 955 12.73 8.58 -42.83
N ASN A 956 11.86 7.63 -43.19
CA ASN A 956 10.46 7.90 -43.50
C ASN A 956 9.66 8.47 -42.29
N LEU A 957 10.07 8.14 -41.06
CA LEU A 957 9.51 8.68 -39.83
C LEU A 957 9.97 10.12 -39.54
N ALA A 958 11.18 10.49 -39.96
CA ALA A 958 11.68 11.87 -39.88
C ALA A 958 11.01 12.76 -40.94
N ASP A 959 10.87 12.28 -42.18
CA ASP A 959 10.29 13.05 -43.28
C ASP A 959 8.78 13.37 -43.07
N GLN A 960 8.06 12.58 -42.26
CA GLN A 960 6.68 12.85 -41.85
C GLN A 960 6.54 13.96 -40.78
N ALA A 961 7.63 14.42 -40.17
CA ALA A 961 7.59 15.47 -39.14
C ALA A 961 7.68 16.91 -39.71
N GLU A 962 7.98 17.08 -41.01
CA GLU A 962 8.19 18.41 -41.62
C GLU A 962 7.05 18.89 -42.54
N SER A 963 6.04 18.08 -42.85
CA SER A 963 4.92 18.49 -43.71
C SER A 963 3.70 19.02 -42.92
N LYS A 964 3.79 20.32 -42.56
CA LYS A 964 2.72 21.26 -42.14
C LYS A 964 1.41 20.72 -41.55
#